data_AF-A0A1C0AG83-F1
#
_entry.id   AF-A0A1C0AG83-F1
#
_cell.length_a   1.000
_cell.length_b   1.000
_cell.length_c   1.000
_cell.angle_alpha   90.00
_cell.angle_beta   90.00
_cell.angle_gamma   90.00
#
_symmetry.space_group_name_H-M   'P 1'
#
loop_
_entity.id
_entity.type
_entity.pdbx_description
1 polymer ?
#
loop_
_entity_poly.entity_id
_entity_poly.type
_entity_poly.pdbx_seq_one_letter_code
_entity_poly.pdbx_strand_id
1 'polypeptide(L)'
;MRIITYDCEVFSYDWLVVFKDKETGAYTVIHNDNEALKMALSDDIYIGFNSKHYDQYIIKAIAADLTPSEIKQVNDYIIRGGQGWECPLLQGFYFGFQNVDIKDDMQMGLSLKSIEGHLGLSVQESKVDFTLDRPLTKEELEETIFYCKHDVDCTEKIIDIRKDYLKNKIQVGRLANLPDAKAMSLTNAKVTASMLKASKKPHDDERQYKYPENLKKEYIPTEVFEFFDKMYDPSISDKELFSGKLTFQIGDCPGVIGYGGIHAAIPNYFFEEKDGRVIRNKDVASYYPHLMTIYGYTSRNIPSAETFENVLETRMKAKASGDKATANALKLVVNTTYGALLNQYNDLYDPLMGRSVCITGQLFLLELAEHLYQDIESLKIVQLNTDGIMVECDRTDLDRVNEICDEWQKRTGFELEEDSVIKLAQKDVNNYVEVQPDGTSKSKGGYLVKGISTVGAFNINNSCVIVATALKEYFINGTPVEETIENCNDIFEFQIIAKAGAKYREAYHLVGDEQIPVQKVNRVYASKDERHGKIFKVKDEDDSTAKIESLPEHCVIDNDNKLSINDIDKTFYIEMAKKRINDFLGIKPEKKTRRKNQMATKKSTTATESTTVFETMNVYQKLIKARELFLNADIQKTGKNMHLSFKYFELDDIVPAATRIFSEIGLIAITNFTDTTAIMTVVNTDNSDETIDFASPFNQIQPIISKEGKAATNEMQALGSSITYMRRYLYMMTLDICESDSIDANIGKPVTAPTESKTPASPEKREEIKENLTVPADNATPLQIKGLKAVLKKLKDADPSKEEMIAKIAVETQGFTVISKADCEKLIERVTEMVEEPRKEEK
;
A
#
# COMPACT_ATOMS: atom_id res chain seq x y z
N MET A 1 23.48 -0.29 36.61
CA MET A 1 23.72 0.84 35.69
C MET A 1 22.49 1.72 35.79
N ARG A 2 22.66 3.00 36.12
CA ARG A 2 21.55 3.94 36.22
C ARG A 2 21.06 4.30 34.81
N ILE A 3 19.74 4.38 34.65
CA ILE A 3 19.10 4.70 33.38
C ILE A 3 18.51 6.10 33.49
N ILE A 4 18.91 6.96 32.57
CA ILE A 4 18.40 8.32 32.43
C ILE A 4 17.61 8.40 31.13
N THR A 5 16.32 8.71 31.22
CA THR A 5 15.49 8.99 30.03
C THR A 5 15.62 10.47 29.68
N TYR A 6 15.72 10.83 28.41
CA TYR A 6 15.94 12.22 28.03
C TYR A 6 15.39 12.62 26.67
N ASP A 7 15.22 13.93 26.49
CA ASP A 7 14.74 14.58 25.27
C ASP A 7 15.24 16.04 25.21
N CYS A 8 15.29 16.63 24.00
CA CYS A 8 15.79 17.99 23.77
C CYS A 8 14.83 18.86 22.94
N GLU A 9 14.65 20.12 23.34
CA GLU A 9 13.92 21.14 22.56
C GLU A 9 14.85 22.26 22.13
N VAL A 10 14.70 22.76 20.88
CA VAL A 10 15.59 23.78 20.31
C VAL A 10 14.82 24.88 19.58
N PHE A 11 15.03 26.12 20.01
CA PHE A 11 14.52 27.38 19.44
C PHE A 11 15.70 28.26 18.99
N SER A 12 15.42 29.42 18.40
CA SER A 12 16.48 30.31 17.87
C SER A 12 17.38 30.92 18.96
N TYR A 13 16.84 31.15 20.15
CA TYR A 13 17.56 31.77 21.29
C TYR A 13 17.54 30.91 22.56
N ASP A 14 16.88 29.76 22.51
CA ASP A 14 16.67 28.90 23.66
C ASP A 14 16.86 27.43 23.27
N TRP A 15 17.43 26.65 24.18
CA TRP A 15 17.41 25.20 24.11
C TRP A 15 17.10 24.64 25.50
N LEU A 16 16.46 23.49 25.53
CA LEU A 16 16.08 22.78 26.75
C LEU A 16 16.54 21.33 26.65
N VAL A 17 17.11 20.80 27.74
CA VAL A 17 17.33 19.37 27.91
C VAL A 17 16.63 18.92 29.19
N VAL A 18 15.81 17.89 29.09
CA VAL A 18 15.15 17.27 30.23
C VAL A 18 15.70 15.87 30.42
N PHE A 19 16.24 15.62 31.62
CA PHE A 19 16.62 14.29 32.08
C PHE A 19 15.61 13.80 33.12
N LYS A 20 15.30 12.50 33.09
CA LYS A 20 14.57 11.81 34.16
C LYS A 20 15.35 10.59 34.59
N ASP A 21 15.69 10.53 35.87
CA ASP A 21 16.23 9.32 36.48
C ASP A 21 15.11 8.31 36.69
N LYS A 22 15.23 7.16 36.03
CA LYS A 22 14.20 6.11 36.07
C LYS A 22 14.01 5.50 37.47
N GLU A 23 15.06 5.47 38.30
CA GLU A 23 15.00 4.87 39.64
C GLU A 23 14.33 5.80 40.65
N THR A 24 14.68 7.08 40.63
CA THR A 24 14.16 8.07 41.58
C THR A 24 12.91 8.79 41.10
N GLY A 25 12.65 8.78 39.79
CA GLY A 25 11.61 9.59 39.13
C GLY A 25 11.94 11.08 39.07
N ALA A 26 13.15 11.48 39.50
CA ALA A 26 13.54 12.88 39.57
C ALA A 26 13.85 13.47 38.19
N TYR A 27 13.31 14.67 37.95
CA TYR A 27 13.59 15.46 36.75
C TYR A 27 14.76 16.42 36.98
N THR A 28 15.67 16.48 36.02
CA THR A 28 16.67 17.56 35.89
C THR A 28 16.37 18.31 34.61
N VAL A 29 16.13 19.61 34.73
CA VAL A 29 15.76 20.49 33.60
C VAL A 29 16.87 21.53 33.44
N ILE A 30 17.46 21.60 32.26
CA ILE A 30 18.59 22.49 31.95
C ILE A 30 18.23 23.35 30.75
N HIS A 31 18.28 24.67 30.93
CA HIS A 31 17.90 25.66 29.92
C HIS A 31 19.06 26.66 29.76
N ASN A 32 19.59 26.76 28.53
CA ASN A 32 20.65 27.72 28.16
C ASN A 32 21.90 27.75 29.08
N ASP A 33 22.21 26.64 29.75
CA ASP A 33 23.37 26.51 30.65
C ASP A 33 24.25 25.32 30.23
N ASN A 34 25.25 25.60 29.39
CA ASN A 34 26.16 24.61 28.85
C ASN A 34 26.98 23.91 29.95
N GLU A 35 27.37 24.64 31.00
CA GLU A 35 28.15 24.07 32.12
C GLU A 35 27.30 23.11 32.94
N ALA A 36 26.05 23.49 33.26
CA ALA A 36 25.12 22.60 33.95
C ALA A 36 24.87 21.32 33.15
N LEU A 37 24.74 21.39 31.81
CA LEU A 37 24.63 20.19 30.98
C LEU A 37 25.87 19.30 31.10
N LYS A 38 27.07 19.87 30.93
CA LYS A 38 28.33 19.13 31.03
C LYS A 38 28.49 18.47 32.41
N MET A 39 28.06 19.14 33.47
CA MET A 39 28.08 18.61 34.85
C MET A 39 27.02 17.53 35.11
N ALA A 40 25.89 17.56 34.40
CA ALA A 40 24.82 16.56 34.52
C ALA A 40 25.12 15.25 33.77
N LEU A 41 26.08 15.27 32.84
CA LEU A 41 26.51 14.09 32.10
C LEU A 41 27.50 13.23 32.90
N SER A 42 27.31 11.91 32.85
CA SER A 42 28.12 10.92 33.57
C SER A 42 28.30 9.63 32.74
N ASP A 43 28.83 8.57 33.36
CA ASP A 43 28.90 7.22 32.76
C ASP A 43 27.56 6.43 32.87
N ASP A 44 26.45 7.11 33.17
CA ASP A 44 25.10 6.55 33.15
C ASP A 44 24.63 6.22 31.72
N ILE A 45 23.57 5.40 31.59
CA ILE A 45 22.97 5.07 30.28
C ILE A 45 21.85 6.05 29.99
N TYR A 46 22.00 6.81 28.90
CA TYR A 46 21.02 7.80 28.45
C TYR A 46 20.16 7.21 27.34
N ILE A 47 18.85 7.17 27.53
CA ILE A 47 17.90 6.60 26.59
C ILE A 47 16.92 7.67 26.10
N GLY A 48 16.90 7.91 24.79
CA GLY A 48 15.97 8.86 24.15
C GLY A 48 15.23 8.22 22.97
N PHE A 49 14.27 8.95 22.41
CA PHE A 49 13.50 8.51 21.24
C PHE A 49 13.99 9.24 19.97
N ASN A 50 14.54 8.52 18.99
CA ASN A 50 15.24 9.09 17.83
C ASN A 50 16.56 9.80 18.19
N SER A 51 17.08 9.55 19.39
CA SER A 51 18.23 10.25 19.95
C SER A 51 19.53 10.02 19.20
N LYS A 52 19.67 8.93 18.43
CA LYS A 52 20.84 8.69 17.59
C LYS A 52 20.85 9.53 16.33
N HIS A 53 19.70 9.91 15.81
CA HIS A 53 19.66 10.78 14.63
C HIS A 53 19.63 12.25 14.99
N TYR A 54 19.11 12.59 16.16
CA TYR A 54 18.86 13.97 16.54
C TYR A 54 19.57 14.36 17.85
N ASP A 55 19.03 13.97 19.01
CA ASP A 55 19.40 14.52 20.31
C ASP A 55 20.88 14.43 20.66
N GLN A 56 21.55 13.33 20.30
CA GLN A 56 22.99 13.20 20.60
C GLN A 56 23.84 14.31 19.95
N TYR A 57 23.40 14.85 18.81
CA TYR A 57 24.09 15.94 18.13
C TYR A 57 23.76 17.29 18.75
N ILE A 58 22.57 17.46 19.32
CA ILE A 58 22.21 18.64 20.11
C ILE A 58 23.02 18.66 21.41
N ILE A 59 23.08 17.54 22.13
CA ILE A 59 23.95 17.39 23.32
C ILE A 59 25.41 17.68 22.97
N LYS A 60 25.90 17.15 21.84
CA LYS A 60 27.25 17.43 21.35
C LYS A 60 27.48 18.91 21.04
N ALA A 61 26.50 19.59 20.42
CA ALA A 61 26.57 21.03 20.13
C ALA A 61 26.69 21.86 21.42
N ILE A 62 25.88 21.53 22.43
CA ILE A 62 25.92 22.21 23.73
C ILE A 62 27.26 21.93 24.43
N ALA A 63 27.73 20.68 24.41
CA ALA A 63 29.03 20.29 24.99
C ALA A 63 30.23 20.93 24.28
N ALA A 64 30.07 21.37 23.02
CA ALA A 64 31.06 22.13 22.27
C ALA A 64 31.06 23.63 22.57
N ASP A 65 30.28 24.06 23.56
CA ASP A 65 30.10 25.46 23.96
C ASP A 65 29.52 26.36 22.87
N LEU A 66 28.74 25.79 21.94
CA LEU A 66 28.03 26.56 20.93
C LEU A 66 26.95 27.46 21.56
N THR A 67 26.70 28.60 20.93
CA THR A 67 25.62 29.51 21.29
C THR A 67 24.24 28.94 20.90
N PRO A 68 23.12 29.38 21.51
CA PRO A 68 21.79 28.90 21.14
C PRO A 68 21.48 29.01 19.63
N SER A 69 21.92 30.09 18.98
CA SER A 69 21.70 30.27 17.54
C SER A 69 22.52 29.31 16.67
N GLU A 70 23.73 28.95 17.10
CA GLU A 70 24.54 27.92 16.44
C GLU A 70 23.95 26.51 16.68
N ILE A 71 23.45 26.23 17.89
CA ILE A 71 22.73 24.99 18.20
C ILE A 71 21.47 24.88 17.32
N LYS A 72 20.74 25.99 17.11
CA LYS A 72 19.62 26.04 16.18
C LYS A 72 20.05 25.72 14.73
N GLN A 73 21.22 26.17 14.29
CA GLN A 73 21.75 25.80 12.97
C GLN A 73 22.04 24.30 12.86
N VAL A 74 22.57 23.67 13.91
CA VAL A 74 22.75 22.21 13.98
C VAL A 74 21.39 21.50 13.89
N ASN A 75 20.41 21.95 14.69
CA ASN A 75 19.03 21.45 14.63
C ASN A 75 18.46 21.52 13.21
N ASP A 76 18.50 22.70 12.59
CA ASP A 76 17.90 22.93 11.27
C ASP A 76 18.64 22.17 10.16
N TYR A 77 19.94 21.93 10.31
CA TYR A 77 20.69 21.06 9.42
C TYR A 77 20.16 19.62 9.45
N ILE A 78 19.88 19.08 10.64
CA ILE A 78 19.37 17.72 10.82
C ILE A 78 17.91 17.63 10.35
N ILE A 79 17.05 18.58 10.74
CA ILE A 79 15.63 18.60 10.35
C ILE A 79 15.47 18.66 8.82
N ARG A 80 16.36 19.36 8.11
CA ARG A 80 16.38 19.42 6.63
C ARG A 80 16.95 18.16 5.96
N GLY A 81 17.25 17.12 6.74
CA GLY A 81 17.69 15.81 6.25
C GLY A 81 19.21 15.59 6.26
N GLY A 82 19.99 16.55 6.76
CA GLY A 82 21.42 16.39 6.96
C GLY A 82 21.75 15.35 8.04
N GLN A 83 22.86 14.64 7.88
CA GLN A 83 23.32 13.68 8.90
C GLN A 83 24.12 14.41 9.98
N GLY A 84 23.73 14.30 11.26
CA GLY A 84 24.36 15.08 12.32
C GLY A 84 25.89 14.93 12.42
N TRP A 85 26.46 13.78 12.03
CA TRP A 85 27.91 13.58 11.98
C TRP A 85 28.61 14.30 10.82
N GLU A 86 27.88 14.75 9.81
CA GLU A 86 28.36 15.53 8.65
C GLU A 86 28.20 17.04 8.87
N CYS A 87 27.51 17.45 9.94
CA CYS A 87 27.23 18.85 10.23
C CYS A 87 28.54 19.65 10.39
N PRO A 88 28.78 20.71 9.58
CA PRO A 88 30.02 21.48 9.60
C PRO A 88 30.37 22.06 10.98
N LEU A 89 29.38 22.54 11.73
CA LEU A 89 29.58 23.11 13.08
C LEU A 89 30.07 22.09 14.11
N LEU A 90 29.89 20.80 13.84
CA LEU A 90 30.31 19.71 14.73
C LEU A 90 31.59 19.01 14.25
N GLN A 91 32.17 19.44 13.12
CA GLN A 91 33.41 18.87 12.60
C GLN A 91 34.59 19.22 13.50
N GLY A 92 35.49 18.26 13.71
CA GLY A 92 36.69 18.45 14.54
C GLY A 92 36.47 18.35 16.05
N PHE A 93 35.22 18.40 16.54
CA PHE A 93 34.89 18.12 17.93
C PHE A 93 34.41 16.67 18.10
N TYR A 94 35.06 15.90 18.97
CA TYR A 94 34.60 14.57 19.35
C TYR A 94 34.01 14.62 20.75
N PHE A 95 32.76 14.21 20.88
CA PHE A 95 32.07 14.03 22.14
C PHE A 95 31.17 12.83 22.03
N GLY A 96 31.16 12.00 23.08
CA GLY A 96 30.34 10.81 23.15
C GLY A 96 29.94 10.55 24.59
N PHE A 97 28.75 10.03 24.77
CA PHE A 97 28.19 9.55 26.03
C PHE A 97 27.43 8.24 25.74
N GLN A 98 26.99 7.52 26.76
CA GLN A 98 26.32 6.23 26.58
C GLN A 98 24.87 6.40 26.12
N ASN A 99 24.68 6.81 24.86
CA ASN A 99 23.38 7.01 24.24
C ASN A 99 22.80 5.71 23.66
N VAL A 100 21.55 5.43 24.01
CA VAL A 100 20.72 4.34 23.48
C VAL A 100 19.46 4.95 22.89
N ASP A 101 19.17 4.60 21.64
CA ASP A 101 17.95 5.06 20.99
C ASP A 101 16.89 3.98 21.11
N ILE A 102 15.82 4.27 21.87
CA ILE A 102 14.70 3.34 22.03
C ILE A 102 13.86 3.23 20.76
N LYS A 103 14.15 4.01 19.70
CA LYS A 103 13.52 3.90 18.38
C LYS A 103 14.13 2.80 17.50
N ASP A 104 15.31 2.30 17.83
CA ASP A 104 15.96 1.23 17.07
C ASP A 104 15.03 0.01 16.90
N ASP A 105 15.09 -0.64 15.73
CA ASP A 105 14.32 -1.83 15.38
C ASP A 105 12.78 -1.65 15.48
N MET A 106 12.28 -0.42 15.40
CA MET A 106 10.85 -0.10 15.26
C MET A 106 10.43 -0.01 13.80
N GLN A 107 9.13 -0.22 13.56
CA GLN A 107 8.52 0.02 12.25
C GLN A 107 8.76 1.48 11.82
N MET A 108 9.30 1.65 10.61
CA MET A 108 9.52 2.98 10.04
C MET A 108 8.21 3.76 9.94
N GLY A 109 8.26 5.03 10.35
CA GLY A 109 7.11 5.93 10.32
C GLY A 109 6.30 5.97 11.62
N LEU A 110 6.60 5.15 12.62
CA LEU A 110 5.99 5.23 13.95
C LEU A 110 6.65 6.38 14.76
N SER A 111 5.87 7.40 15.13
CA SER A 111 6.34 8.55 15.93
C SER A 111 5.91 8.42 17.39
N LEU A 112 6.59 9.13 18.30
CA LEU A 112 6.26 9.16 19.73
C LEU A 112 4.78 9.49 19.96
N LYS A 113 4.26 10.53 19.29
CA LYS A 113 2.84 10.93 19.34
C LYS A 113 1.87 9.86 18.86
N SER A 114 2.27 9.07 17.86
CA SER A 114 1.44 7.96 17.39
C SER A 114 1.40 6.83 18.43
N ILE A 115 2.50 6.62 19.16
CA ILE A 115 2.60 5.63 20.23
C ILE A 115 1.79 6.10 21.45
N GLU A 116 1.86 7.38 21.83
CA GLU A 116 1.00 7.99 22.86
C GLU A 116 -0.47 7.65 22.59
N GLY A 117 -0.93 7.94 21.37
CA GLY A 117 -2.27 7.62 20.90
C GLY A 117 -2.60 6.14 21.09
N HIS A 118 -1.77 5.25 20.52
CA HIS A 118 -1.99 3.81 20.61
C HIS A 118 -1.92 3.26 22.04
N LEU A 119 -1.18 3.88 22.95
CA LEU A 119 -1.11 3.50 24.36
C LEU A 119 -2.23 4.07 25.22
N GLY A 120 -3.20 4.78 24.64
CA GLY A 120 -4.28 5.40 25.40
C GLY A 120 -3.83 6.65 26.20
N LEU A 121 -2.63 7.18 25.92
CA LEU A 121 -2.12 8.38 26.59
C LEU A 121 -2.65 9.63 25.90
N SER A 122 -2.62 10.76 26.60
CA SER A 122 -2.87 12.05 25.97
C SER A 122 -1.84 12.28 24.87
N VAL A 123 -2.31 12.68 23.68
CA VAL A 123 -1.45 12.95 22.52
C VAL A 123 -1.05 14.42 22.54
N GLN A 124 0.15 14.73 23.00
CA GLN A 124 0.57 16.11 23.23
C GLN A 124 1.54 16.57 22.14
N GLU A 125 1.22 17.64 21.41
CA GLU A 125 2.18 18.36 20.56
C GLU A 125 2.47 19.74 21.17
N SER A 126 3.64 20.32 20.89
CA SER A 126 4.03 21.62 21.45
C SER A 126 3.03 22.70 21.06
N LYS A 127 2.63 23.52 22.04
CA LYS A 127 1.85 24.75 21.81
C LYS A 127 2.73 25.95 21.46
N VAL A 128 4.03 25.84 21.66
CA VAL A 128 5.02 26.88 21.38
C VAL A 128 5.69 26.57 20.04
N ASP A 129 5.70 27.55 19.15
CA ASP A 129 6.27 27.40 17.81
C ASP A 129 7.81 27.36 17.85
N PHE A 130 8.41 26.28 17.36
CA PHE A 130 9.88 26.11 17.29
C PHE A 130 10.57 27.07 16.30
N THR A 131 9.81 27.85 15.54
CA THR A 131 10.33 28.85 14.59
C THR A 131 10.41 30.26 15.16
N LEU A 132 10.05 30.47 16.43
CA LEU A 132 10.18 31.77 17.09
C LEU A 132 11.60 32.34 16.95
N ASP A 133 11.67 33.56 16.41
CA ASP A 133 12.91 34.34 16.25
C ASP A 133 13.07 35.39 17.37
N ARG A 134 12.80 34.94 18.61
CA ARG A 134 13.02 35.71 19.85
C ARG A 134 13.19 34.74 21.02
N PRO A 135 13.71 35.21 22.17
CA PRO A 135 13.68 34.41 23.39
C PRO A 135 12.25 34.03 23.80
N LEU A 136 12.12 32.86 24.42
CA LEU A 136 10.87 32.39 25.02
C LEU A 136 10.45 33.30 26.18
N THR A 137 9.15 33.56 26.30
CA THR A 137 8.62 34.12 27.54
C THR A 137 8.67 33.07 28.66
N LYS A 138 8.48 33.50 29.90
CA LYS A 138 8.44 32.58 31.04
C LYS A 138 7.35 31.52 30.87
N GLU A 139 6.18 31.91 30.39
CA GLU A 139 5.04 31.01 30.17
C GLU A 139 5.31 30.02 29.02
N GLU A 140 5.93 30.48 27.93
CA GLU A 140 6.33 29.61 26.82
C GLU A 140 7.40 28.61 27.25
N LEU A 141 8.36 29.03 28.07
CA LEU A 141 9.37 28.15 28.64
C LEU A 141 8.74 27.10 29.56
N GLU A 142 7.82 27.48 30.45
CA GLU A 142 7.11 26.55 31.33
C GLU A 142 6.26 25.53 30.53
N GLU A 143 5.58 25.97 29.48
CA GLU A 143 4.85 25.09 28.55
C GLU A 143 5.78 24.12 27.80
N THR A 144 6.93 24.61 27.34
CA THR A 144 7.97 23.79 26.67
C THR A 144 8.54 22.74 27.63
N ILE A 145 8.79 23.11 28.89
CA ILE A 145 9.23 22.17 29.93
C ILE A 145 8.18 21.10 30.20
N PHE A 146 6.90 21.48 30.26
CA PHE A 146 5.81 20.52 30.43
C PHE A 146 5.75 19.54 29.26
N TYR A 147 5.83 20.05 28.03
CA TYR A 147 5.84 19.24 26.80
C TYR A 147 7.02 18.26 26.79
N CYS A 148 8.25 18.73 26.99
CA CYS A 148 9.43 17.88 26.96
C CYS A 148 9.42 16.81 28.08
N LYS A 149 8.89 17.14 29.27
CA LYS A 149 8.68 16.14 30.34
C LYS A 149 7.70 15.05 29.91
N HIS A 150 6.62 15.40 29.20
CA HIS A 150 5.67 14.42 28.67
C HIS A 150 6.33 13.47 27.67
N ASP A 151 7.23 13.98 26.82
CA ASP A 151 7.98 13.17 25.84
C ASP A 151 8.98 12.23 26.52
N VAL A 152 9.65 12.70 27.56
CA VAL A 152 10.49 11.89 28.45
C VAL A 152 9.68 10.80 29.15
N ASP A 153 8.50 11.12 29.69
CA ASP A 153 7.60 10.14 30.32
C ASP A 153 7.08 9.10 29.32
N CYS A 154 6.73 9.51 28.10
CA CYS A 154 6.32 8.57 27.05
C CYS A 154 7.47 7.66 26.63
N THR A 155 8.66 8.23 26.45
CA THR A 155 9.88 7.49 26.13
C THR A 155 10.18 6.45 27.21
N GLU A 156 10.04 6.80 28.49
CA GLU A 156 10.22 5.87 29.61
C GLU A 156 9.22 4.71 29.58
N LYS A 157 7.95 4.98 29.23
CA LYS A 157 6.94 3.90 29.04
C LYS A 157 7.34 2.95 27.91
N ILE A 158 7.94 3.46 26.83
CA ILE A 158 8.44 2.62 25.74
C ILE A 158 9.62 1.76 26.23
N ILE A 159 10.51 2.31 27.08
CA ILE A 159 11.59 1.54 27.71
C ILE A 159 11.01 0.36 28.51
N ASP A 160 9.93 0.56 29.26
CA ASP A 160 9.28 -0.49 30.03
C ASP A 160 8.62 -1.55 29.15
N ILE A 161 7.89 -1.12 28.11
CA ILE A 161 7.29 -2.02 27.11
C ILE A 161 8.37 -2.86 26.42
N ARG A 162 9.53 -2.24 26.13
CA ARG A 162 10.65 -2.86 25.41
C ARG A 162 11.76 -3.38 26.32
N LYS A 163 11.49 -3.61 27.61
CA LYS A 163 12.52 -4.06 28.57
C LYS A 163 13.18 -5.37 28.13
N ASP A 164 12.40 -6.31 27.59
CA ASP A 164 12.91 -7.63 27.20
C ASP A 164 13.72 -7.54 25.91
N TYR A 165 13.39 -6.59 25.03
CA TYR A 165 14.23 -6.24 23.88
C TYR A 165 15.62 -5.75 24.33
N LEU A 166 15.69 -4.81 25.29
CA LEU A 166 16.96 -4.31 25.80
C LEU A 166 17.76 -5.39 26.54
N LYS A 167 17.09 -6.21 27.39
CA LYS A 167 17.72 -7.34 28.10
C LYS A 167 18.30 -8.37 27.13
N ASN A 168 17.56 -8.73 26.08
CA ASN A 168 18.05 -9.67 25.07
C ASN A 168 19.29 -9.11 24.36
N LYS A 169 19.33 -7.81 24.02
CA LYS A 169 20.53 -7.19 23.44
C LYS A 169 21.72 -7.24 24.39
N ILE A 170 21.53 -6.94 25.67
CA ILE A 170 22.59 -7.07 26.68
C ILE A 170 23.12 -8.51 26.71
N GLN A 171 22.23 -9.50 26.72
CA GLN A 171 22.65 -10.89 26.76
C GLN A 171 23.43 -11.32 25.51
N VAL A 172 22.97 -10.97 24.31
CA VAL A 172 23.73 -11.21 23.07
C VAL A 172 25.08 -10.47 23.13
N GLY A 173 25.08 -9.23 23.61
CA GLY A 173 26.29 -8.44 23.82
C GLY A 173 27.31 -9.12 24.72
N ARG A 174 26.88 -9.64 25.88
CA ARG A 174 27.75 -10.39 26.79
C ARG A 174 28.32 -11.65 26.16
N LEU A 175 27.53 -12.39 25.39
CA LEU A 175 28.01 -13.55 24.61
C LEU A 175 29.03 -13.14 23.55
N ALA A 176 28.88 -11.93 23.00
CA ALA A 176 29.82 -11.31 22.06
C ALA A 176 30.99 -10.55 22.73
N ASN A 177 31.11 -10.59 24.06
CA ASN A 177 32.09 -9.81 24.86
C ASN A 177 32.00 -8.28 24.67
N LEU A 178 30.79 -7.75 24.53
CA LEU A 178 30.51 -6.31 24.46
C LEU A 178 30.06 -5.76 25.82
N PRO A 179 30.43 -4.51 26.16
CA PRO A 179 29.81 -3.80 27.29
C PRO A 179 28.29 -3.66 27.12
N ASP A 180 27.54 -3.76 28.21
CA ASP A 180 26.07 -3.71 28.22
C ASP A 180 25.52 -2.47 27.50
N ALA A 181 26.05 -1.27 27.82
CA ALA A 181 25.64 -0.02 27.19
C ALA A 181 25.88 -0.02 25.68
N LYS A 182 27.01 -0.59 25.22
CA LYS A 182 27.31 -0.72 23.78
C LYS A 182 26.35 -1.68 23.11
N ALA A 183 26.04 -2.81 23.74
CA ALA A 183 25.09 -3.78 23.19
C ALA A 183 23.68 -3.18 23.08
N MET A 184 23.24 -2.41 24.08
CA MET A 184 21.99 -1.65 24.04
C MET A 184 21.99 -0.59 22.95
N SER A 185 23.13 0.04 22.66
CA SER A 185 23.25 1.05 21.61
C SER A 185 23.34 0.47 20.20
N LEU A 186 23.27 -0.85 19.99
CA LEU A 186 23.26 -1.46 18.66
C LEU A 186 21.83 -1.86 18.27
N THR A 187 21.55 -1.84 16.97
CA THR A 187 20.36 -2.49 16.41
C THR A 187 20.51 -4.01 16.52
N ASN A 188 19.40 -4.75 16.46
CA ASN A 188 19.41 -6.22 16.45
C ASN A 188 20.36 -6.77 15.39
N ALA A 189 20.38 -6.18 14.20
CA ALA A 189 21.25 -6.60 13.11
C ALA A 189 22.73 -6.35 13.43
N LYS A 190 23.08 -5.22 14.05
CA LYS A 190 24.48 -4.91 14.40
C LYS A 190 24.99 -5.76 15.56
N VAL A 191 24.18 -5.98 16.60
CA VAL A 191 24.59 -6.88 17.71
C VAL A 191 24.69 -8.34 17.25
N THR A 192 23.85 -8.77 16.29
CA THR A 192 23.96 -10.07 15.61
C THR A 192 25.28 -10.19 14.85
N ALA A 193 25.66 -9.16 14.08
CA ALA A 193 26.93 -9.14 13.36
C ALA A 193 28.13 -9.23 14.30
N SER A 194 28.10 -8.50 15.43
CA SER A 194 29.14 -8.59 16.46
C SER A 194 29.22 -9.99 17.09
N MET A 195 28.07 -10.62 17.39
CA MET A 195 28.02 -11.99 17.93
C MET A 195 28.63 -13.01 16.96
N LEU A 196 28.36 -12.85 15.67
CA LEU A 196 28.91 -13.69 14.62
C LEU A 196 30.33 -13.28 14.17
N LYS A 197 30.92 -12.27 14.82
CA LYS A 197 32.26 -11.72 14.50
C LYS A 197 32.40 -11.36 13.03
N ALA A 198 31.33 -10.84 12.44
CA ALA A 198 31.29 -10.47 11.04
C ALA A 198 32.19 -9.27 10.77
N SER A 199 32.84 -9.27 9.62
CA SER A 199 33.61 -8.13 9.10
C SER A 199 33.22 -7.88 7.66
N LYS A 200 32.78 -6.66 7.36
CA LYS A 200 32.29 -6.30 6.03
C LYS A 200 33.36 -6.54 4.96
N LYS A 201 33.00 -7.29 3.92
CA LYS A 201 33.80 -7.51 2.71
C LYS A 201 33.02 -7.08 1.47
N PRO A 202 33.69 -6.62 0.40
CA PRO A 202 33.03 -6.38 -0.87
C PRO A 202 32.63 -7.71 -1.53
N HIS A 203 31.42 -7.74 -2.10
CA HIS A 203 30.88 -8.85 -2.91
C HIS A 203 30.23 -8.27 -4.17
N ASP A 204 30.58 -8.79 -5.34
CA ASP A 204 30.08 -8.38 -6.66
C ASP A 204 29.38 -9.53 -7.41
N ASP A 205 29.09 -10.61 -6.69
CA ASP A 205 28.60 -11.89 -7.21
C ASP A 205 27.15 -12.22 -6.82
N GLU A 206 26.33 -11.21 -6.46
CA GLU A 206 24.92 -11.40 -6.02
C GLU A 206 24.10 -12.29 -6.97
N ARG A 207 24.44 -12.29 -8.27
CA ARG A 207 23.78 -13.03 -9.35
C ARG A 207 24.29 -14.45 -9.59
N GLN A 208 25.35 -14.89 -8.89
CA GLN A 208 25.96 -16.22 -9.09
C GLN A 208 25.25 -17.32 -8.28
N TYR A 209 23.91 -17.31 -8.28
CA TYR A 209 23.10 -18.33 -7.62
C TYR A 209 23.35 -19.72 -8.25
N LYS A 210 23.11 -20.78 -7.47
CA LYS A 210 23.17 -22.16 -7.94
C LYS A 210 21.98 -22.94 -7.39
N TYR A 211 21.30 -23.66 -8.28
CA TYR A 211 20.23 -24.56 -7.86
C TYR A 211 20.78 -25.76 -7.09
N PRO A 212 20.13 -26.20 -6.00
CA PRO A 212 20.50 -27.43 -5.30
C PRO A 212 20.38 -28.67 -6.20
N GLU A 213 21.34 -29.59 -6.08
CA GLU A 213 21.36 -30.83 -6.88
C GLU A 213 20.22 -31.81 -6.50
N ASN A 214 19.78 -31.76 -5.25
CA ASN A 214 18.71 -32.59 -4.71
C ASN A 214 17.30 -31.99 -4.92
N LEU A 215 17.17 -30.87 -5.64
CA LEU A 215 15.88 -30.29 -6.03
C LEU A 215 15.24 -31.15 -7.14
N LYS A 216 13.99 -31.58 -6.95
CA LYS A 216 13.22 -32.33 -7.96
C LYS A 216 12.59 -31.36 -8.95
N LYS A 217 13.35 -31.05 -10.01
CA LYS A 217 12.96 -30.04 -11.01
C LYS A 217 11.69 -30.41 -11.78
N GLU A 218 11.37 -31.70 -11.86
CA GLU A 218 10.17 -32.21 -12.52
C GLU A 218 8.85 -31.70 -11.91
N TYR A 219 8.87 -31.28 -10.63
CA TYR A 219 7.72 -30.71 -9.93
C TYR A 219 7.72 -29.18 -9.91
N ILE A 220 8.58 -28.51 -10.68
CA ILE A 220 8.62 -27.05 -10.72
C ILE A 220 8.29 -26.59 -12.14
N PRO A 221 7.32 -25.66 -12.33
CA PRO A 221 7.01 -25.11 -13.65
C PRO A 221 8.23 -24.48 -14.32
N THR A 222 8.37 -24.70 -15.63
CA THR A 222 9.56 -24.26 -16.39
C THR A 222 9.74 -22.75 -16.33
N GLU A 223 8.64 -21.99 -16.34
CA GLU A 223 8.61 -20.53 -16.28
C GLU A 223 9.24 -19.98 -14.98
N VAL A 224 9.23 -20.76 -13.89
CA VAL A 224 9.87 -20.39 -12.62
C VAL A 224 11.39 -20.42 -12.76
N PHE A 225 11.94 -21.43 -13.44
CA PHE A 225 13.36 -21.47 -13.75
C PHE A 225 13.73 -20.34 -14.73
N GLU A 226 12.95 -20.14 -15.79
CA GLU A 226 13.17 -19.02 -16.73
C GLU A 226 13.16 -17.66 -16.03
N PHE A 227 12.31 -17.48 -15.01
CA PHE A 227 12.26 -16.26 -14.22
C PHE A 227 13.52 -16.03 -13.37
N PHE A 228 14.01 -17.05 -12.66
CA PHE A 228 15.21 -16.93 -11.84
C PHE A 228 16.50 -16.94 -12.67
N ASP A 229 16.52 -17.60 -13.82
CA ASP A 229 17.67 -17.61 -14.73
C ASP A 229 17.96 -16.24 -15.35
N LYS A 230 17.00 -15.30 -15.27
CA LYS A 230 17.25 -13.87 -15.55
C LYS A 230 18.38 -13.27 -14.70
N MET A 231 18.70 -13.87 -13.55
CA MET A 231 19.86 -13.44 -12.76
C MET A 231 21.16 -13.52 -13.56
N TYR A 232 21.29 -14.46 -14.47
CA TYR A 232 22.50 -14.64 -15.28
C TYR A 232 22.57 -13.73 -16.49
N ASP A 233 21.52 -12.94 -16.76
CA ASP A 233 21.52 -11.96 -17.84
C ASP A 233 22.12 -10.63 -17.37
N PRO A 234 23.33 -10.26 -17.83
CA PRO A 234 23.98 -9.01 -17.41
C PRO A 234 23.31 -7.76 -18.01
N SER A 235 22.40 -7.89 -18.98
CA SER A 235 21.71 -6.75 -19.60
C SER A 235 20.60 -6.17 -18.73
N ILE A 236 20.07 -6.95 -17.78
CA ILE A 236 19.01 -6.52 -16.85
C ILE A 236 19.66 -5.82 -15.65
N SER A 237 19.17 -4.64 -15.26
CA SER A 237 19.69 -3.94 -14.07
C SER A 237 19.28 -4.64 -12.75
N ASP A 238 20.07 -4.52 -11.68
CA ASP A 238 19.73 -5.14 -10.37
C ASP A 238 18.38 -4.66 -9.84
N LYS A 239 18.10 -3.36 -10.04
CA LYS A 239 16.84 -2.75 -9.62
C LYS A 239 15.66 -3.40 -10.33
N GLU A 240 15.76 -3.61 -11.64
CA GLU A 240 14.72 -4.26 -12.43
C GLU A 240 14.58 -5.72 -12.02
N LEU A 241 15.69 -6.46 -12.03
CA LEU A 241 15.76 -7.89 -11.71
C LEU A 241 15.15 -8.20 -10.35
N PHE A 242 15.67 -7.60 -9.27
CA PHE A 242 15.23 -7.92 -7.91
C PHE A 242 13.87 -7.34 -7.53
N SER A 243 13.28 -6.49 -8.39
CA SER A 243 11.88 -6.06 -8.28
C SER A 243 10.90 -6.97 -9.02
N GLY A 244 11.42 -7.87 -9.87
CA GLY A 244 10.65 -8.80 -10.68
C GLY A 244 9.78 -9.74 -9.83
N LYS A 245 8.63 -10.10 -10.40
CA LYS A 245 7.68 -11.06 -9.83
C LYS A 245 7.14 -11.95 -10.95
N LEU A 246 6.89 -13.21 -10.63
CA LEU A 246 6.21 -14.16 -11.52
C LEU A 246 4.94 -14.66 -10.82
N THR A 247 3.82 -14.64 -11.53
CA THR A 247 2.58 -15.27 -11.08
C THR A 247 2.55 -16.73 -11.51
N PHE A 248 2.07 -17.62 -10.65
CA PHE A 248 1.87 -19.05 -10.93
C PHE A 248 0.54 -19.52 -10.34
N GLN A 249 0.14 -20.76 -10.62
CA GLN A 249 -1.12 -21.34 -10.17
C GLN A 249 -0.91 -22.83 -9.86
N ILE A 250 -1.29 -23.28 -8.66
CA ILE A 250 -1.32 -24.72 -8.29
C ILE A 250 -2.78 -25.10 -8.02
N GLY A 251 -3.42 -25.83 -8.94
CA GLY A 251 -4.86 -26.09 -8.89
C GLY A 251 -5.66 -24.79 -8.77
N ASP A 252 -6.41 -24.62 -7.68
CA ASP A 252 -7.21 -23.42 -7.38
C ASP A 252 -6.43 -22.30 -6.67
N CYS A 253 -5.15 -22.52 -6.34
CA CYS A 253 -4.33 -21.60 -5.55
C CYS A 253 -3.44 -20.68 -6.43
N PRO A 254 -3.81 -19.40 -6.63
CA PRO A 254 -2.95 -18.44 -7.29
C PRO A 254 -1.79 -18.04 -6.39
N GLY A 255 -0.62 -17.86 -6.99
CA GLY A 255 0.60 -17.50 -6.28
C GLY A 255 1.47 -16.48 -7.00
N VAL A 256 2.37 -15.88 -6.24
CA VAL A 256 3.43 -15.00 -6.72
C VAL A 256 4.76 -15.43 -6.10
N ILE A 257 5.78 -15.56 -6.94
CA ILE A 257 7.16 -15.82 -6.55
C ILE A 257 8.05 -14.64 -6.97
N GLY A 258 9.12 -14.39 -6.21
CA GLY A 258 10.06 -13.32 -6.51
C GLY A 258 11.32 -13.40 -5.66
N TYR A 259 12.14 -12.34 -5.69
CA TYR A 259 13.41 -12.28 -4.96
C TYR A 259 13.26 -11.97 -3.46
N GLY A 260 12.01 -11.85 -2.98
CA GLY A 260 11.66 -11.55 -1.59
C GLY A 260 10.79 -12.61 -0.91
N GLY A 261 10.47 -13.72 -1.58
CA GLY A 261 9.63 -14.78 -1.02
C GLY A 261 8.45 -15.17 -1.91
N ILE A 262 7.85 -16.31 -1.56
CA ILE A 262 6.70 -16.92 -2.24
C ILE A 262 5.44 -16.69 -1.41
N HIS A 263 4.34 -16.38 -2.09
CA HIS A 263 3.03 -16.21 -1.48
C HIS A 263 1.95 -16.76 -2.41
N ALA A 264 1.20 -17.76 -1.96
CA ALA A 264 0.01 -18.26 -2.65
C ALA A 264 -1.11 -18.50 -1.63
N ALA A 265 -2.35 -18.25 -2.04
CA ALA A 265 -3.52 -18.56 -1.23
C ALA A 265 -4.77 -18.60 -2.10
N ILE A 266 -5.66 -19.55 -1.84
CA ILE A 266 -7.01 -19.49 -2.39
C ILE A 266 -7.71 -18.26 -1.78
N PRO A 267 -8.13 -17.27 -2.58
CA PRO A 267 -8.80 -16.09 -2.05
C PRO A 267 -10.19 -16.45 -1.52
N ASN A 268 -10.62 -15.79 -0.45
CA ASN A 268 -12.00 -15.91 0.06
C ASN A 268 -12.43 -17.35 0.39
N TYR A 269 -11.52 -18.09 1.01
CA TYR A 269 -11.66 -19.52 1.28
C TYR A 269 -12.18 -19.78 2.69
N PHE A 270 -13.17 -20.68 2.81
CA PHE A 270 -13.72 -21.12 4.08
C PHE A 270 -13.70 -22.64 4.15
N PHE A 271 -13.30 -23.16 5.31
CA PHE A 271 -13.29 -24.58 5.59
C PHE A 271 -13.86 -24.86 6.97
N GLU A 272 -14.58 -25.97 7.06
CA GLU A 272 -15.01 -26.59 8.31
C GLU A 272 -14.87 -28.09 8.12
N GLU A 273 -14.24 -28.76 9.07
CA GLU A 273 -13.96 -30.20 8.98
C GLU A 273 -15.27 -31.00 9.00
N LYS A 274 -15.59 -31.59 7.85
CA LYS A 274 -16.78 -32.43 7.64
C LYS A 274 -16.54 -33.40 6.50
N ASP A 275 -17.38 -34.43 6.42
CA ASP A 275 -17.43 -35.37 5.29
C ASP A 275 -16.07 -36.04 4.98
N GLY A 276 -15.20 -36.20 5.98
CA GLY A 276 -13.88 -36.82 5.83
C GLY A 276 -12.80 -35.90 5.25
N ARG A 277 -13.09 -34.64 4.90
CA ARG A 277 -12.11 -33.64 4.45
C ARG A 277 -11.35 -33.06 5.64
N VAL A 278 -10.05 -32.89 5.52
CA VAL A 278 -9.17 -32.38 6.59
C VAL A 278 -8.19 -31.34 6.07
N ILE A 279 -7.83 -30.36 6.91
CA ILE A 279 -6.72 -29.44 6.65
C ILE A 279 -5.51 -29.79 7.53
N ARG A 280 -4.33 -29.79 6.93
CA ARG A 280 -3.02 -29.86 7.60
C ARG A 280 -2.16 -28.69 7.19
N ASN A 281 -1.65 -27.95 8.17
CA ASN A 281 -0.60 -26.96 7.95
C ASN A 281 0.74 -27.62 8.27
N LYS A 282 1.67 -27.58 7.32
CA LYS A 282 3.00 -28.17 7.41
C LYS A 282 4.03 -27.02 7.33
N ASP A 283 4.59 -26.63 8.47
CA ASP A 283 5.59 -25.56 8.57
C ASP A 283 6.99 -26.16 8.71
N VAL A 284 7.99 -25.57 8.05
CA VAL A 284 9.38 -26.01 8.13
C VAL A 284 10.05 -25.39 9.36
N ALA A 285 10.52 -26.24 10.27
CA ALA A 285 11.12 -25.81 11.52
C ALA A 285 12.41 -24.99 11.29
N SER A 286 12.43 -23.74 11.74
CA SER A 286 13.60 -22.83 11.63
C SER A 286 14.19 -22.78 10.21
N TYR A 287 13.32 -22.57 9.22
CA TYR A 287 13.64 -22.85 7.82
C TYR A 287 14.89 -22.15 7.28
N TYR A 288 14.95 -20.82 7.34
CA TYR A 288 16.08 -20.04 6.84
C TYR A 288 17.41 -20.34 7.56
N PRO A 289 17.44 -20.46 8.90
CA PRO A 289 18.61 -20.96 9.59
C PRO A 289 19.12 -22.32 9.08
N HIS A 290 18.23 -23.27 8.83
CA HIS A 290 18.63 -24.59 8.29
C HIS A 290 19.09 -24.51 6.84
N LEU A 291 18.52 -23.63 6.01
CA LEU A 291 19.05 -23.35 4.67
C LEU A 291 20.50 -22.86 4.73
N MET A 292 20.82 -22.00 5.69
CA MET A 292 22.20 -21.51 5.88
C MET A 292 23.18 -22.62 6.25
N THR A 293 22.79 -23.56 7.11
CA THR A 293 23.69 -24.64 7.56
C THR A 293 23.75 -25.81 6.58
N ILE A 294 22.61 -26.31 6.11
CA ILE A 294 22.54 -27.51 5.26
C ILE A 294 23.07 -27.24 3.86
N TYR A 295 22.78 -26.06 3.30
CA TYR A 295 23.16 -25.69 1.92
C TYR A 295 24.34 -24.71 1.87
N GLY A 296 24.93 -24.36 3.01
CA GLY A 296 26.13 -23.52 3.07
C GLY A 296 25.88 -22.04 2.75
N TYR A 297 24.66 -21.52 3.00
CA TYR A 297 24.29 -20.14 2.72
C TYR A 297 24.52 -19.16 3.88
N THR A 298 25.45 -19.47 4.79
CA THR A 298 25.92 -18.49 5.80
C THR A 298 26.74 -17.38 5.15
N SER A 299 26.73 -16.17 5.73
CA SER A 299 27.55 -15.04 5.24
C SER A 299 29.04 -15.40 5.15
N ARG A 300 29.70 -15.06 4.05
CA ARG A 300 31.16 -15.18 3.88
C ARG A 300 31.95 -14.13 4.69
N ASN A 301 31.25 -13.24 5.39
CA ASN A 301 31.84 -12.19 6.22
C ASN A 301 32.12 -12.66 7.66
N ILE A 302 31.62 -13.82 8.06
CA ILE A 302 31.95 -14.43 9.36
C ILE A 302 33.23 -15.28 9.26
N PRO A 303 33.88 -15.65 10.37
CA PRO A 303 35.13 -16.42 10.33
C PRO A 303 35.00 -17.80 9.65
N SER A 304 33.87 -18.48 9.87
CA SER A 304 33.52 -19.78 9.30
C SER A 304 32.03 -20.07 9.48
N ALA A 305 31.45 -20.95 8.66
CA ALA A 305 30.07 -21.44 8.82
C ALA A 305 29.83 -22.04 10.22
N GLU A 306 30.85 -22.71 10.77
CA GLU A 306 30.87 -23.27 12.14
C GLU A 306 30.50 -22.21 13.21
N THR A 307 30.78 -20.93 12.97
CA THR A 307 30.40 -19.85 13.91
C THR A 307 28.87 -19.76 14.06
N PHE A 308 28.13 -19.89 12.96
CA PHE A 308 26.67 -19.87 12.97
C PHE A 308 26.08 -21.21 13.44
N GLU A 309 26.69 -22.33 13.04
CA GLU A 309 26.30 -23.68 13.51
C GLU A 309 26.41 -23.79 15.04
N ASN A 310 27.51 -23.31 15.63
CA ASN A 310 27.72 -23.28 17.08
C ASN A 310 26.65 -22.45 17.80
N VAL A 311 26.18 -21.35 17.19
CA VAL A 311 25.06 -20.54 17.72
C VAL A 311 23.76 -21.35 17.73
N LEU A 312 23.45 -22.08 16.66
CA LEU A 312 22.28 -22.95 16.60
C LEU A 312 22.36 -24.08 17.61
N GLU A 313 23.50 -24.78 17.68
CA GLU A 313 23.70 -25.89 18.61
C GLU A 313 23.61 -25.42 20.07
N THR A 314 24.25 -24.29 20.41
CA THR A 314 24.17 -23.70 21.75
C THR A 314 22.75 -23.31 22.11
N ARG A 315 21.98 -22.77 21.16
CA ARG A 315 20.55 -22.48 21.37
C ARG A 315 19.75 -23.75 21.66
N MET A 316 20.00 -24.84 20.93
CA MET A 316 19.31 -26.10 21.14
C MET A 316 19.66 -26.72 22.51
N LYS A 317 20.93 -26.67 22.91
CA LYS A 317 21.38 -27.05 24.26
C LYS A 317 20.69 -26.22 25.34
N ALA A 318 20.59 -24.89 25.15
CA ALA A 318 19.89 -23.99 26.07
C ALA A 318 18.38 -24.28 26.17
N LYS A 319 17.73 -24.61 25.05
CA LYS A 319 16.32 -25.07 25.06
C LYS A 319 16.17 -26.36 25.87
N ALA A 320 17.06 -27.33 25.66
CA ALA A 320 17.02 -28.62 26.35
C ALA A 320 17.30 -28.52 27.85
N SER A 321 18.21 -27.62 28.27
CA SER A 321 18.54 -27.39 29.68
C SER A 321 17.56 -26.45 30.41
N GLY A 322 16.65 -25.80 29.68
CA GLY A 322 15.71 -24.81 30.23
C GLY A 322 16.31 -23.42 30.45
N ASP A 323 17.51 -23.12 29.93
CA ASP A 323 18.09 -21.77 29.92
C ASP A 323 17.37 -20.87 28.91
N LYS A 324 16.22 -20.34 29.35
CA LYS A 324 15.36 -19.47 28.54
C LYS A 324 16.07 -18.19 28.11
N ALA A 325 16.96 -17.66 28.94
CA ALA A 325 17.66 -16.42 28.64
C ALA A 325 18.55 -16.63 27.41
N THR A 326 19.44 -17.63 27.46
CA THR A 326 20.37 -17.91 26.35
C THR A 326 19.61 -18.36 25.11
N ALA A 327 18.58 -19.20 25.26
CA ALA A 327 17.75 -19.62 24.15
C ALA A 327 17.07 -18.45 23.42
N ASN A 328 16.56 -17.45 24.16
CA ASN A 328 15.94 -16.25 23.60
C ASN A 328 16.97 -15.31 22.94
N ALA A 329 18.11 -15.09 23.58
CA ALA A 329 19.20 -14.29 23.04
C ALA A 329 19.71 -14.87 21.71
N LEU A 330 19.94 -16.18 21.64
CA LEU A 330 20.40 -16.82 20.41
C LEU A 330 19.27 -16.96 19.37
N LYS A 331 18.00 -17.05 19.78
CA LYS A 331 16.85 -16.96 18.84
C LYS A 331 16.87 -15.61 18.10
N LEU A 332 17.21 -14.52 18.77
CA LEU A 332 17.35 -13.21 18.13
C LEU A 332 18.41 -13.24 17.04
N VAL A 333 19.61 -13.76 17.33
CA VAL A 333 20.73 -13.86 16.38
C VAL A 333 20.31 -14.68 15.15
N VAL A 334 19.76 -15.86 15.39
CA VAL A 334 19.31 -16.80 14.35
C VAL A 334 18.25 -16.17 13.43
N ASN A 335 17.22 -15.55 14.00
CA ASN A 335 16.15 -14.93 13.21
C ASN A 335 16.58 -13.65 12.46
N THR A 336 17.56 -12.92 13.01
CA THR A 336 18.02 -11.66 12.42
C THR A 336 19.03 -11.86 11.29
N THR A 337 19.77 -12.99 11.30
CA THR A 337 20.89 -13.24 10.39
C THR A 337 20.48 -13.12 8.92
N TYR A 338 19.34 -13.70 8.52
CA TYR A 338 18.87 -13.64 7.13
C TYR A 338 18.67 -12.20 6.65
N GLY A 339 17.91 -11.39 7.39
CA GLY A 339 17.66 -10.00 7.02
C GLY A 339 18.95 -9.17 6.97
N ALA A 340 19.96 -9.52 7.77
CA ALA A 340 21.25 -8.86 7.77
C ALA A 340 22.08 -9.15 6.50
N LEU A 341 21.91 -10.32 5.85
CA LEU A 341 22.61 -10.67 4.60
C LEU A 341 22.26 -9.71 3.45
N LEU A 342 21.04 -9.16 3.44
CA LEU A 342 20.55 -8.25 2.41
C LEU A 342 20.63 -6.76 2.81
N ASN A 343 21.16 -6.44 4.00
CA ASN A 343 21.31 -5.06 4.47
C ASN A 343 22.72 -4.52 4.20
N GLN A 344 22.89 -3.69 3.17
CA GLN A 344 24.17 -3.11 2.74
C GLN A 344 24.97 -2.36 3.82
N TYR A 345 24.32 -1.93 4.90
CA TYR A 345 24.95 -1.21 6.02
C TYR A 345 25.38 -2.13 7.17
N ASN A 346 25.16 -3.44 7.06
CA ASN A 346 25.51 -4.42 8.06
C ASN A 346 26.81 -5.17 7.70
N ASP A 347 27.59 -5.57 8.70
CA ASP A 347 28.83 -6.32 8.47
C ASP A 347 28.59 -7.75 7.97
N LEU A 348 27.38 -8.30 8.15
CA LEU A 348 26.96 -9.59 7.57
C LEU A 348 26.56 -9.50 6.10
N TYR A 349 26.51 -8.30 5.50
CA TYR A 349 26.03 -8.10 4.14
C TYR A 349 26.75 -9.01 3.14
N ASP A 350 26.00 -9.95 2.59
CA ASP A 350 26.43 -10.94 1.62
C ASP A 350 25.20 -11.30 0.79
N PRO A 351 24.92 -10.50 -0.26
CA PRO A 351 23.63 -10.58 -0.93
C PRO A 351 23.47 -11.87 -1.74
N LEU A 352 24.54 -12.46 -2.28
CA LEU A 352 24.50 -13.79 -2.90
C LEU A 352 23.94 -14.84 -1.93
N MET A 353 24.46 -14.87 -0.70
CA MET A 353 23.98 -15.81 0.32
C MET A 353 22.54 -15.52 0.71
N GLY A 354 22.17 -14.25 0.88
CA GLY A 354 20.79 -13.83 1.14
C GLY A 354 19.80 -14.27 0.05
N ARG A 355 20.16 -14.08 -1.23
CA ARG A 355 19.36 -14.55 -2.36
C ARG A 355 19.29 -16.06 -2.41
N SER A 356 20.39 -16.75 -2.15
CA SER A 356 20.45 -18.21 -2.16
C SER A 356 19.50 -18.82 -1.13
N VAL A 357 19.48 -18.30 0.11
CA VAL A 357 18.48 -18.70 1.13
C VAL A 357 17.05 -18.49 0.61
N CYS A 358 16.75 -17.30 0.10
CA CYS A 358 15.40 -16.95 -0.30
C CYS A 358 14.91 -17.77 -1.52
N ILE A 359 15.72 -17.87 -2.58
CA ILE A 359 15.33 -18.56 -3.82
C ILE A 359 15.25 -20.06 -3.58
N THR A 360 16.27 -20.67 -2.97
CA THR A 360 16.25 -22.12 -2.68
C THR A 360 15.07 -22.50 -1.78
N GLY A 361 14.78 -21.72 -0.74
CA GLY A 361 13.65 -22.00 0.14
C GLY A 361 12.30 -21.97 -0.59
N GLN A 362 12.10 -20.99 -1.48
CA GLN A 362 10.87 -20.92 -2.27
C GLN A 362 10.73 -22.10 -3.24
N LEU A 363 11.83 -22.53 -3.88
CA LEU A 363 11.81 -23.64 -4.83
C LEU A 363 11.48 -24.97 -4.15
N PHE A 364 12.04 -25.25 -2.96
CA PHE A 364 11.73 -26.48 -2.23
C PHE A 364 10.28 -26.54 -1.74
N LEU A 365 9.71 -25.42 -1.30
CA LEU A 365 8.31 -25.35 -0.91
C LEU A 365 7.35 -25.47 -2.11
N LEU A 366 7.68 -24.82 -3.23
CA LEU A 366 6.93 -24.94 -4.48
C LEU A 366 6.96 -26.38 -5.00
N GLU A 367 8.14 -27.01 -5.01
CA GLU A 367 8.33 -28.42 -5.37
C GLU A 367 7.44 -29.34 -4.52
N LEU A 368 7.44 -29.16 -3.19
CA LEU A 368 6.62 -29.97 -2.29
C LEU A 368 5.13 -29.79 -2.57
N ALA A 369 4.69 -28.54 -2.78
CA ALA A 369 3.29 -28.23 -3.07
C ALA A 369 2.82 -28.84 -4.39
N GLU A 370 3.61 -28.71 -5.45
CA GLU A 370 3.31 -29.30 -6.77
C GLU A 370 3.34 -30.84 -6.73
N HIS A 371 4.32 -31.43 -6.06
CA HIS A 371 4.38 -32.89 -5.89
C HIS A 371 3.15 -33.43 -5.16
N LEU A 372 2.75 -32.82 -4.04
CA LEU A 372 1.54 -33.20 -3.32
C LEU A 372 0.28 -33.05 -4.18
N TYR A 373 0.18 -31.96 -4.93
CA TYR A 373 -0.98 -31.68 -5.79
C TYR A 373 -1.09 -32.66 -6.97
N GLN A 374 0.03 -33.02 -7.59
CA GLN A 374 0.05 -33.91 -8.76
C GLN A 374 -0.23 -35.38 -8.39
N ASP A 375 0.23 -35.83 -7.22
CA ASP A 375 0.15 -37.25 -6.82
C ASP A 375 -1.13 -37.60 -6.05
N ILE A 376 -1.87 -36.61 -5.53
CA ILE A 376 -3.05 -36.83 -4.69
C ILE A 376 -4.25 -36.11 -5.28
N GLU A 377 -5.13 -36.87 -5.95
CA GLU A 377 -6.29 -36.34 -6.69
C GLU A 377 -7.24 -35.49 -5.82
N SER A 378 -7.42 -35.85 -4.54
CA SER A 378 -8.32 -35.13 -3.63
C SER A 378 -7.69 -33.84 -3.04
N LEU A 379 -6.38 -33.63 -3.22
CA LEU A 379 -5.62 -32.62 -2.50
C LEU A 379 -5.77 -31.23 -3.13
N LYS A 380 -5.92 -30.23 -2.27
CA LYS A 380 -5.86 -28.81 -2.62
C LYS A 380 -4.76 -28.13 -1.83
N ILE A 381 -3.96 -27.32 -2.52
CA ILE A 381 -3.09 -26.34 -1.87
C ILE A 381 -3.97 -25.17 -1.46
N VAL A 382 -4.18 -24.97 -0.16
CA VAL A 382 -4.97 -23.85 0.37
C VAL A 382 -4.11 -22.59 0.47
N GLN A 383 -2.86 -22.75 0.90
CA GLN A 383 -1.92 -21.66 1.11
C GLN A 383 -0.47 -22.13 0.98
N LEU A 384 0.40 -21.24 0.47
CA LEU A 384 1.85 -21.36 0.45
C LEU A 384 2.46 -20.05 0.94
N ASN A 385 3.30 -20.09 1.97
CA ASN A 385 3.98 -18.90 2.48
C ASN A 385 5.50 -19.11 2.56
N THR A 386 6.21 -18.27 3.31
CA THR A 386 7.67 -18.26 3.35
C THR A 386 8.30 -19.54 3.91
N ASP A 387 7.59 -20.24 4.79
CA ASP A 387 8.10 -21.37 5.56
C ASP A 387 7.13 -22.54 5.68
N GLY A 388 5.93 -22.49 5.08
CA GLY A 388 4.96 -23.58 5.21
C GLY A 388 3.93 -23.67 4.10
N ILE A 389 3.29 -24.85 4.06
CA ILE A 389 2.22 -25.21 3.13
C ILE A 389 0.98 -25.63 3.92
N MET A 390 -0.19 -25.14 3.50
CA MET A 390 -1.47 -25.58 4.04
C MET A 390 -2.21 -26.38 2.97
N VAL A 391 -2.53 -27.63 3.29
CA VAL A 391 -3.18 -28.56 2.37
C VAL A 391 -4.52 -29.02 2.91
N GLU A 392 -5.48 -29.20 2.01
CA GLU A 392 -6.77 -29.83 2.28
C GLU A 392 -6.87 -31.12 1.47
N CYS A 393 -7.19 -32.24 2.09
CA CYS A 393 -7.35 -33.52 1.40
C CYS A 393 -8.38 -34.42 2.08
N ASP A 394 -8.70 -35.55 1.44
CA ASP A 394 -9.45 -36.62 2.11
C ASP A 394 -8.58 -37.23 3.20
N ARG A 395 -9.20 -37.55 4.35
CA ARG A 395 -8.50 -38.16 5.48
C ARG A 395 -7.79 -39.48 5.10
N THR A 396 -8.33 -40.20 4.11
CA THR A 396 -7.74 -41.44 3.59
C THR A 396 -6.41 -41.22 2.86
N ASP A 397 -6.13 -40.00 2.42
CA ASP A 397 -4.90 -39.67 1.68
C ASP A 397 -3.77 -39.19 2.61
N LEU A 398 -4.02 -39.04 3.92
CA LEU A 398 -3.01 -38.56 4.87
C LEU A 398 -1.76 -39.44 4.91
N ASP A 399 -1.90 -40.76 4.74
CA ASP A 399 -0.75 -41.66 4.67
C ASP A 399 0.14 -41.35 3.46
N ARG A 400 -0.47 -41.04 2.31
CA ARG A 400 0.26 -40.63 1.10
C ARG A 400 0.88 -39.24 1.25
N VAL A 401 0.17 -38.29 1.86
CA VAL A 401 0.71 -36.96 2.21
C VAL A 401 1.96 -37.10 3.08
N ASN A 402 1.88 -37.95 4.12
CA ASN A 402 3.00 -38.16 5.04
C ASN A 402 4.17 -38.88 4.37
N GLU A 403 3.92 -39.85 3.48
CA GLU A 403 4.97 -40.50 2.70
C GLU A 403 5.75 -39.49 1.84
N ILE A 404 5.05 -38.59 1.13
CA ILE A 404 5.68 -37.54 0.32
C ILE A 404 6.45 -36.55 1.20
N CYS A 405 5.85 -36.11 2.31
CA CYS A 405 6.51 -35.23 3.28
C CYS A 405 7.78 -35.89 3.86
N ASP A 406 7.73 -37.18 4.21
CA ASP A 406 8.86 -37.92 4.78
C ASP A 406 9.99 -38.12 3.77
N GLU A 407 9.67 -38.37 2.50
CA GLU A 407 10.67 -38.38 1.43
C GLU A 407 11.34 -37.02 1.30
N TRP A 408 10.54 -35.95 1.25
CA TRP A 408 11.04 -34.60 1.10
C TRP A 408 11.94 -34.21 2.29
N GLN A 409 11.55 -34.52 3.53
CA GLN A 409 12.37 -34.28 4.72
C GLN A 409 13.70 -35.04 4.65
N LYS A 410 13.67 -36.34 4.31
CA LYS A 410 14.90 -37.16 4.19
C LYS A 410 15.86 -36.67 3.11
N ARG A 411 15.34 -36.24 1.96
CA ARG A 411 16.15 -35.76 0.83
C ARG A 411 16.70 -34.36 1.05
N THR A 412 15.90 -33.47 1.62
CA THR A 412 16.27 -32.05 1.79
C THR A 412 16.99 -31.76 3.10
N GLY A 413 16.84 -32.63 4.11
CA GLY A 413 17.37 -32.46 5.45
C GLY A 413 16.53 -31.54 6.35
N PHE A 414 15.38 -31.05 5.88
CA PHE A 414 14.46 -30.22 6.65
C PHE A 414 13.50 -31.07 7.50
N GLU A 415 12.93 -30.44 8.53
CA GLU A 415 11.91 -31.01 9.41
C GLU A 415 10.60 -30.22 9.28
N LEU A 416 9.48 -30.94 9.13
CA LEU A 416 8.14 -30.38 9.03
C LEU A 416 7.41 -30.55 10.36
N GLU A 417 6.91 -29.45 10.91
CA GLU A 417 5.94 -29.43 12.01
C GLU A 417 4.52 -29.43 11.42
N GLU A 418 3.63 -30.25 11.98
CA GLU A 418 2.23 -30.34 11.54
C GLU A 418 1.28 -29.74 12.57
N ASP A 419 0.38 -28.86 12.10
CA ASP A 419 -0.80 -28.41 12.82
C ASP A 419 -2.08 -28.91 12.11
N SER A 420 -3.08 -29.31 12.89
CA SER A 420 -4.42 -29.64 12.39
C SER A 420 -5.36 -28.45 12.50
N VAL A 421 -6.14 -28.20 11.45
CA VAL A 421 -7.12 -27.10 11.39
C VAL A 421 -8.52 -27.67 11.15
N ILE A 422 -9.45 -27.38 12.06
CA ILE A 422 -10.85 -27.83 11.98
C ILE A 422 -11.76 -26.77 11.37
N LYS A 423 -11.34 -25.50 11.38
CA LYS A 423 -12.09 -24.37 10.81
C LYS A 423 -11.12 -23.32 10.30
N LEU A 424 -11.37 -22.78 9.11
CA LEU A 424 -10.59 -21.70 8.49
C LEU A 424 -11.54 -20.69 7.87
N ALA A 425 -11.29 -19.40 8.13
CA ALA A 425 -11.84 -18.28 7.40
C ALA A 425 -10.68 -17.46 6.84
N GLN A 426 -10.52 -17.45 5.52
CA GLN A 426 -9.37 -16.85 4.82
C GLN A 426 -9.83 -15.85 3.77
N LYS A 427 -9.37 -14.61 3.88
CA LYS A 427 -9.50 -13.61 2.81
C LYS A 427 -8.37 -13.75 1.80
N ASP A 428 -7.14 -13.82 2.30
CA ASP A 428 -5.89 -13.95 1.54
C ASP A 428 -4.78 -14.50 2.46
N VAL A 429 -3.59 -14.77 1.90
CA VAL A 429 -2.40 -15.31 2.62
C VAL A 429 -2.00 -14.53 3.87
N ASN A 430 -2.40 -13.26 3.95
CA ASN A 430 -2.07 -12.36 5.04
C ASN A 430 -3.26 -12.07 5.95
N ASN A 431 -4.47 -12.57 5.69
CA ASN A 431 -5.66 -12.28 6.49
C ASN A 431 -6.52 -13.55 6.64
N TYR A 432 -6.33 -14.28 7.74
CA TYR A 432 -7.10 -15.48 8.06
C TYR A 432 -7.23 -15.75 9.56
N VAL A 433 -8.26 -16.50 9.92
CA VAL A 433 -8.46 -17.11 11.24
C VAL A 433 -8.56 -18.62 11.06
N GLU A 434 -7.75 -19.36 11.82
CA GLU A 434 -7.85 -20.82 11.91
C GLU A 434 -8.15 -21.26 13.35
N VAL A 435 -8.86 -22.37 13.48
CA VAL A 435 -9.21 -23.01 14.75
C VAL A 435 -8.67 -24.44 14.74
N GLN A 436 -7.99 -24.82 15.82
CA GLN A 436 -7.42 -26.14 16.04
C GLN A 436 -8.41 -27.05 16.80
N PRO A 437 -8.22 -28.39 16.80
CA PRO A 437 -9.13 -29.33 17.48
C PRO A 437 -9.34 -29.08 18.98
N ASP A 438 -8.37 -28.47 19.65
CA ASP A 438 -8.43 -28.13 21.08
C ASP A 438 -9.20 -26.81 21.37
N GLY A 439 -9.69 -26.13 20.33
CA GLY A 439 -10.35 -24.83 20.41
C GLY A 439 -9.39 -23.63 20.38
N THR A 440 -8.07 -23.86 20.33
CA THR A 440 -7.09 -22.80 20.14
C THR A 440 -7.29 -22.15 18.78
N SER A 441 -7.30 -20.82 18.73
CA SER A 441 -7.41 -20.07 17.47
C SER A 441 -6.14 -19.27 17.19
N LYS A 442 -5.75 -19.23 15.91
CA LYS A 442 -4.67 -18.40 15.41
C LYS A 442 -5.25 -17.40 14.40
N SER A 443 -4.83 -16.15 14.50
CA SER A 443 -5.27 -15.09 13.60
C SER A 443 -4.07 -14.38 12.99
N LYS A 444 -4.13 -14.10 11.70
CA LYS A 444 -3.08 -13.38 10.96
C LYS A 444 -3.70 -12.22 10.20
N GLY A 445 -2.99 -11.09 10.14
CA GLY A 445 -3.34 -9.97 9.27
C GLY A 445 -3.81 -8.70 9.96
N GLY A 446 -3.66 -7.58 9.25
CA GLY A 446 -3.98 -6.24 9.78
C GLY A 446 -5.48 -6.01 10.05
N TYR A 447 -6.36 -6.88 9.51
CA TYR A 447 -7.79 -6.86 9.83
C TYR A 447 -8.09 -7.47 11.20
N LEU A 448 -7.30 -8.45 11.65
CA LEU A 448 -7.59 -9.34 12.78
C LEU A 448 -6.62 -9.16 13.96
N VAL A 449 -5.39 -8.72 13.69
CA VAL A 449 -4.34 -8.57 14.69
C VAL A 449 -4.09 -7.08 14.97
N LYS A 450 -4.26 -6.71 16.23
CA LYS A 450 -4.09 -5.36 16.80
C LYS A 450 -3.26 -5.46 18.07
N GLY A 451 -2.79 -4.33 18.60
CA GLY A 451 -1.88 -4.31 19.74
C GLY A 451 -0.42 -4.13 19.36
N ILE A 452 0.44 -4.45 20.32
CA ILE A 452 1.89 -4.49 20.14
C ILE A 452 2.24 -5.75 19.33
N SER A 453 2.97 -5.59 18.23
CA SER A 453 3.42 -6.72 17.42
C SER A 453 4.38 -7.61 18.21
N THR A 454 4.13 -8.91 18.19
CA THR A 454 5.03 -9.94 18.75
C THR A 454 6.03 -10.48 17.74
N VAL A 455 5.92 -10.03 16.47
CA VAL A 455 6.75 -10.48 15.34
C VAL A 455 7.33 -9.29 14.58
N GLY A 456 8.53 -9.48 14.02
CA GLY A 456 9.21 -8.47 13.21
C GLY A 456 9.68 -7.24 14.01
N ALA A 457 9.80 -6.10 13.32
CA ALA A 457 10.13 -4.83 13.95
C ALA A 457 9.05 -4.42 14.96
N PHE A 458 9.44 -3.77 16.05
CA PHE A 458 8.49 -3.32 17.06
C PHE A 458 7.48 -2.35 16.41
N ASN A 459 6.20 -2.66 16.57
CA ASN A 459 5.11 -1.85 16.09
C ASN A 459 3.96 -1.93 17.09
N ILE A 460 3.10 -0.92 17.10
CA ILE A 460 1.86 -0.92 17.86
C ILE A 460 0.75 -0.35 16.99
N ASN A 461 -0.39 -1.04 16.96
CA ASN A 461 -1.58 -0.54 16.28
C ASN A 461 -2.83 -0.92 17.07
N ASN A 462 -3.31 0.05 17.85
CA ASN A 462 -4.58 -0.03 18.57
C ASN A 462 -5.70 0.77 17.89
N SER A 463 -5.65 0.98 16.57
CA SER A 463 -6.77 1.57 15.84
C SER A 463 -7.85 0.54 15.52
N CYS A 464 -9.10 0.82 15.90
CA CYS A 464 -10.27 -0.02 15.72
C CYS A 464 -10.06 -1.46 16.25
N VAL A 465 -9.58 -1.60 17.49
CA VAL A 465 -9.38 -2.92 18.12
C VAL A 465 -10.70 -3.68 18.20
N ILE A 466 -11.80 -2.99 18.53
CA ILE A 466 -13.13 -3.61 18.61
C ILE A 466 -13.57 -4.29 17.31
N VAL A 467 -13.19 -3.71 16.15
CA VAL A 467 -13.53 -4.29 14.85
C VAL A 467 -12.77 -5.60 14.62
N ALA A 468 -11.49 -5.66 15.02
CA ALA A 468 -10.72 -6.89 14.94
C ALA A 468 -11.26 -7.96 15.91
N THR A 469 -11.66 -7.55 17.11
CA THR A 469 -12.31 -8.42 18.10
C THR A 469 -13.62 -9.00 17.56
N ALA A 470 -14.52 -8.15 17.03
CA ALA A 470 -15.79 -8.57 16.45
C ALA A 470 -15.63 -9.53 15.27
N LEU A 471 -14.62 -9.30 14.40
CA LEU A 471 -14.33 -10.24 13.31
C LEU A 471 -13.92 -11.62 13.82
N LYS A 472 -13.06 -11.69 14.85
CA LYS A 472 -12.64 -12.96 15.44
C LYS A 472 -13.83 -13.69 16.07
N GLU A 473 -14.64 -13.00 16.87
CA GLU A 473 -15.85 -13.58 17.48
C GLU A 473 -16.84 -14.09 16.42
N TYR A 474 -17.04 -13.34 15.34
CA TYR A 474 -17.87 -13.74 14.22
C TYR A 474 -17.36 -15.02 13.54
N PHE A 475 -16.07 -15.09 13.17
CA PHE A 475 -15.54 -16.24 12.46
C PHE A 475 -15.35 -17.48 13.35
N ILE A 476 -15.01 -17.30 14.63
CA ILE A 476 -14.77 -18.42 15.55
C ILE A 476 -16.10 -18.92 16.11
N ASN A 477 -16.85 -18.03 16.77
CA ASN A 477 -18.02 -18.37 17.60
C ASN A 477 -19.36 -18.15 16.88
N GLY A 478 -19.38 -17.49 15.73
CA GLY A 478 -20.61 -17.15 15.02
C GLY A 478 -21.38 -15.98 15.64
N THR A 479 -20.77 -15.25 16.58
CA THR A 479 -21.40 -14.10 17.25
C THR A 479 -21.58 -12.95 16.25
N PRO A 480 -22.79 -12.37 16.12
CA PRO A 480 -23.01 -11.18 15.29
C PRO A 480 -22.10 -10.03 15.72
N VAL A 481 -21.52 -9.31 14.75
CA VAL A 481 -20.56 -8.22 15.05
C VAL A 481 -21.20 -7.09 15.85
N GLU A 482 -22.50 -6.85 15.66
CA GLU A 482 -23.29 -5.91 16.43
C GLU A 482 -23.24 -6.20 17.92
N GLU A 483 -23.36 -7.47 18.31
CA GLU A 483 -23.35 -7.87 19.71
C GLU A 483 -22.02 -7.54 20.38
N THR A 484 -20.90 -7.89 19.73
CA THR A 484 -19.56 -7.60 20.28
C THR A 484 -19.32 -6.09 20.39
N ILE A 485 -19.70 -5.32 19.37
CA ILE A 485 -19.43 -3.87 19.31
C ILE A 485 -20.35 -3.09 20.27
N GLU A 486 -21.64 -3.43 20.33
CA GLU A 486 -22.60 -2.75 21.20
C GLU A 486 -22.32 -3.01 22.69
N ASN A 487 -21.83 -4.21 23.04
CA ASN A 487 -21.50 -4.55 24.43
C ASN A 487 -20.15 -3.99 24.91
N CYS A 488 -19.32 -3.42 24.02
CA CYS A 488 -18.04 -2.83 24.42
C CYS A 488 -18.21 -1.42 25.00
N ASN A 489 -17.70 -1.20 26.21
CA ASN A 489 -17.77 0.09 26.91
C ASN A 489 -16.41 0.80 27.05
N ASP A 490 -15.33 0.18 26.57
CA ASP A 490 -14.01 0.81 26.54
C ASP A 490 -13.89 1.68 25.29
N ILE A 491 -13.82 3.00 25.47
CA ILE A 491 -13.68 3.95 24.36
C ILE A 491 -12.40 3.70 23.56
N PHE A 492 -11.30 3.27 24.19
CA PHE A 492 -10.01 3.10 23.52
C PHE A 492 -10.01 1.97 22.49
N GLU A 493 -10.91 1.00 22.61
CA GLU A 493 -11.13 -0.05 21.62
C GLU A 493 -11.63 0.52 20.26
N PHE A 494 -12.26 1.70 20.28
CA PHE A 494 -12.82 2.39 19.12
C PHE A 494 -11.88 3.43 18.49
N GLN A 495 -10.76 3.74 19.13
CA GLN A 495 -9.90 4.84 18.68
C GLN A 495 -9.38 4.62 17.26
N ILE A 496 -9.09 5.72 16.56
CA ILE A 496 -8.35 5.76 15.31
C ILE A 496 -7.23 6.78 15.47
N ILE A 497 -5.98 6.35 15.31
CA ILE A 497 -4.84 7.27 15.33
C ILE A 497 -4.62 7.84 13.93
N ALA A 498 -5.09 9.07 13.73
CA ALA A 498 -5.00 9.82 12.48
C ALA A 498 -3.66 10.56 12.41
N LYS A 499 -2.86 10.33 11.36
CA LYS A 499 -1.52 10.92 11.23
C LYS A 499 -1.32 11.65 9.90
N ALA A 500 -0.91 12.91 9.98
CA ALA A 500 -0.24 13.63 8.91
C ALA A 500 1.26 13.28 8.92
N GLY A 501 1.77 12.78 7.79
CA GLY A 501 3.18 12.40 7.66
C GLY A 501 4.12 13.62 7.63
N ALA A 502 5.44 13.38 7.68
CA ALA A 502 6.44 14.44 7.71
C ALA A 502 6.41 15.38 6.49
N LYS A 503 5.91 14.92 5.33
CA LYS A 503 5.78 15.72 4.09
C LYS A 503 4.65 16.77 4.12
N TYR A 504 3.89 16.81 5.20
CA TYR A 504 2.76 17.70 5.36
C TYR A 504 3.10 18.78 6.38
N ARG A 505 2.91 20.05 6.02
CA ARG A 505 3.22 21.21 6.85
C ARG A 505 2.28 21.27 8.06
N GLU A 506 0.99 21.05 7.83
CA GLU A 506 -0.06 21.19 8.83
C GLU A 506 -1.24 20.22 8.60
N ALA A 507 -2.13 20.14 9.59
CA ALA A 507 -3.40 19.43 9.52
C ALA A 507 -4.52 20.32 10.06
N TYR A 508 -5.74 20.12 9.54
CA TYR A 508 -6.93 20.81 10.03
C TYR A 508 -8.14 19.88 10.05
N HIS A 509 -9.03 20.11 11.01
CA HIS A 509 -10.33 19.46 11.12
C HIS A 509 -11.38 20.39 10.51
N LEU A 510 -12.18 19.87 9.58
CA LEU A 510 -13.33 20.59 9.05
C LEU A 510 -14.50 20.46 10.03
N VAL A 511 -14.93 21.55 10.67
CA VAL A 511 -16.10 21.58 11.56
C VAL A 511 -17.12 22.57 10.99
N GLY A 512 -18.24 22.06 10.49
CA GLY A 512 -19.13 22.81 9.62
C GLY A 512 -18.41 23.22 8.34
N ASP A 513 -18.38 24.52 8.06
CA ASP A 513 -17.64 25.11 6.94
C ASP A 513 -16.27 25.68 7.37
N GLU A 514 -15.90 25.55 8.65
CA GLU A 514 -14.68 26.13 9.21
C GLU A 514 -13.52 25.12 9.25
N GLN A 515 -12.33 25.59 8.87
CA GLN A 515 -11.09 24.83 8.99
C GLN A 515 -10.43 25.16 10.34
N ILE A 516 -10.49 24.22 11.27
CA ILE A 516 -9.86 24.36 12.58
C ILE A 516 -8.48 23.71 12.53
N PRO A 517 -7.38 24.45 12.70
CA PRO A 517 -6.04 23.87 12.78
C PRO A 517 -5.96 22.83 13.90
N VAL A 518 -5.33 21.70 13.62
CA VAL A 518 -5.11 20.62 14.61
C VAL A 518 -3.68 20.10 14.51
N GLN A 519 -3.25 19.41 15.55
CA GLN A 519 -1.96 18.73 15.61
C GLN A 519 -1.81 17.67 14.49
N LYS A 520 -0.59 17.24 14.17
CA LYS A 520 -0.36 16.29 13.07
C LYS A 520 -0.81 14.88 13.41
N VAL A 521 -0.77 14.50 14.68
CA VAL A 521 -1.24 13.18 15.15
C VAL A 521 -2.44 13.35 16.07
N ASN A 522 -3.60 12.81 15.70
CA ASN A 522 -4.84 12.94 16.48
C ASN A 522 -5.42 11.57 16.84
N ARG A 523 -5.92 11.45 18.06
CA ARG A 523 -6.87 10.40 18.45
C ARG A 523 -8.26 10.82 17.99
N VAL A 524 -8.88 9.97 17.19
CA VAL A 524 -10.15 10.26 16.53
C VAL A 524 -11.14 9.13 16.77
N TYR A 525 -12.42 9.49 16.90
CA TYR A 525 -13.53 8.54 16.94
C TYR A 525 -14.61 8.91 15.92
N ALA A 526 -15.46 7.95 15.53
CA ALA A 526 -16.67 8.26 14.78
C ALA A 526 -17.67 9.01 15.67
N SER A 527 -18.31 10.03 15.10
CA SER A 527 -19.20 10.97 15.80
C SER A 527 -20.58 10.96 15.15
N LYS A 528 -21.64 11.08 15.97
CA LYS A 528 -23.02 11.29 15.48
C LYS A 528 -23.29 12.74 15.08
N ASP A 529 -22.45 13.67 15.53
CA ASP A 529 -22.56 15.07 15.19
C ASP A 529 -22.08 15.32 13.75
N GLU A 530 -23.04 15.57 12.85
CA GLU A 530 -22.78 15.83 11.42
C GLU A 530 -21.96 17.10 11.17
N ARG A 531 -21.82 17.99 12.17
CA ARG A 531 -20.95 19.17 12.05
C ARG A 531 -19.48 18.77 12.04
N HIS A 532 -19.11 17.69 12.70
CA HIS A 532 -17.74 17.21 12.67
C HIS A 532 -17.49 16.56 11.32
N GLY A 533 -16.60 17.12 10.51
CA GLY A 533 -16.20 16.58 9.22
C GLY A 533 -14.96 15.70 9.36
N LYS A 534 -14.14 15.68 8.29
CA LYS A 534 -12.87 14.93 8.25
C LYS A 534 -11.68 15.80 8.61
N ILE A 535 -10.59 15.12 8.93
CA ILE A 535 -9.27 15.74 9.06
C ILE A 535 -8.55 15.71 7.71
N PHE A 536 -7.98 16.86 7.35
CA PHE A 536 -7.19 17.08 6.16
C PHE A 536 -5.74 17.41 6.53
N LYS A 537 -4.83 17.18 5.59
CA LYS A 537 -3.40 17.44 5.68
C LYS A 537 -2.96 18.24 4.46
N VAL A 538 -2.09 19.22 4.67
CA VAL A 538 -1.61 20.15 3.64
C VAL A 538 -0.16 19.81 3.32
N LYS A 539 0.17 19.56 2.05
CA LYS A 539 1.55 19.25 1.66
C LYS A 539 2.43 20.48 1.74
N ASP A 540 3.68 20.26 2.13
CA ASP A 540 4.68 21.35 2.24
C ASP A 540 5.15 21.85 0.87
N GLU A 541 5.18 20.98 -0.15
CA GLU A 541 5.74 21.29 -1.48
C GLU A 541 4.85 22.19 -2.36
N ASP A 542 3.54 22.00 -2.30
CA ASP A 542 2.59 22.55 -3.29
C ASP A 542 1.27 23.06 -2.66
N ASP A 543 1.20 23.12 -1.32
CA ASP A 543 0.00 23.44 -0.53
C ASP A 543 -1.25 22.58 -0.87
N SER A 544 -1.07 21.44 -1.55
CA SER A 544 -2.20 20.57 -1.91
C SER A 544 -2.78 19.90 -0.68
N THR A 545 -4.12 19.90 -0.58
CA THR A 545 -4.84 19.29 0.53
C THR A 545 -5.22 17.86 0.19
N ALA A 546 -5.08 16.96 1.18
CA ALA A 546 -5.54 15.59 1.09
C ALA A 546 -6.24 15.22 2.39
N LYS A 547 -7.30 14.42 2.31
CA LYS A 547 -7.90 13.83 3.52
C LYS A 547 -6.94 12.81 4.14
N ILE A 548 -6.97 12.67 5.45
CA ILE A 548 -6.42 11.48 6.10
C ILE A 548 -7.33 10.30 5.74
N GLU A 549 -6.73 9.24 5.22
CA GLU A 549 -7.47 8.08 4.73
C GLU A 549 -8.10 7.27 5.86
N SER A 550 -9.15 6.52 5.55
CA SER A 550 -9.83 5.59 6.47
C SER A 550 -10.47 6.22 7.71
N LEU A 551 -10.65 7.55 7.75
CA LEU A 551 -11.43 8.22 8.79
C LEU A 551 -12.95 8.12 8.51
N PRO A 552 -13.78 8.15 9.57
CA PRO A 552 -15.23 8.33 9.46
C PRO A 552 -15.60 9.57 8.65
N GLU A 553 -16.83 9.61 8.11
CA GLU A 553 -17.34 10.86 7.50
C GLU A 553 -17.42 11.98 8.54
N HIS A 554 -17.92 11.63 9.71
CA HIS A 554 -18.03 12.50 10.85
C HIS A 554 -17.15 12.01 11.98
N CYS A 555 -16.11 12.79 12.33
CA CYS A 555 -15.11 12.34 13.27
C CYS A 555 -14.79 13.38 14.35
N VAL A 556 -14.73 12.95 15.61
CA VAL A 556 -14.42 13.82 16.75
C VAL A 556 -13.00 13.53 17.25
N ILE A 557 -12.26 14.58 17.61
CA ILE A 557 -10.89 14.51 18.13
C ILE A 557 -10.93 14.48 19.66
N ASP A 558 -10.11 13.62 20.26
CA ASP A 558 -10.02 13.46 21.72
C ASP A 558 -8.58 13.24 22.20
N ASN A 559 -7.68 14.17 21.89
CA ASN A 559 -6.26 14.01 22.24
C ASN A 559 -5.99 14.01 23.76
N ASP A 560 -6.91 14.55 24.56
CA ASP A 560 -6.78 14.64 26.02
C ASP A 560 -7.55 13.54 26.78
N ASN A 561 -8.19 12.60 26.09
CA ASN A 561 -9.01 11.53 26.69
C ASN A 561 -10.17 12.06 27.57
N LYS A 562 -10.92 13.04 27.06
CA LYS A 562 -12.05 13.68 27.73
C LYS A 562 -13.41 13.12 27.32
N LEU A 563 -13.50 12.41 26.20
CA LEU A 563 -14.75 11.80 25.73
C LEU A 563 -15.08 10.49 26.45
N SER A 564 -16.35 10.10 26.35
CA SER A 564 -16.89 8.85 26.84
C SER A 564 -17.42 7.98 25.71
N ILE A 565 -17.72 6.71 26.00
CA ILE A 565 -18.31 5.80 25.01
C ILE A 565 -19.66 6.29 24.45
N ASN A 566 -20.38 7.12 25.22
CA ASN A 566 -21.67 7.68 24.80
C ASN A 566 -21.55 8.70 23.67
N ASP A 567 -20.36 9.26 23.48
CA ASP A 567 -20.06 10.25 22.45
C ASP A 567 -19.75 9.60 21.08
N ILE A 568 -19.60 8.27 21.06
CA ILE A 568 -19.12 7.53 19.89
C ILE A 568 -20.27 6.98 19.05
N ASP A 569 -20.18 7.14 17.73
CA ASP A 569 -21.04 6.44 16.79
C ASP A 569 -20.55 5.02 16.52
N LYS A 570 -21.10 4.05 17.25
CA LYS A 570 -20.79 2.62 17.07
C LYS A 570 -21.18 2.08 15.69
N THR A 571 -22.16 2.71 15.01
CA THR A 571 -22.66 2.30 13.68
C THR A 571 -21.53 2.21 12.67
N PHE A 572 -20.65 3.21 12.63
CA PHE A 572 -19.49 3.23 11.75
C PHE A 572 -18.60 1.98 11.90
N TYR A 573 -18.38 1.52 13.12
CA TYR A 573 -17.54 0.36 13.42
C TYR A 573 -18.24 -0.95 13.06
N ILE A 574 -19.56 -1.03 13.26
CA ILE A 574 -20.39 -2.15 12.80
C ILE A 574 -20.33 -2.27 11.28
N GLU A 575 -20.51 -1.16 10.56
CA GLU A 575 -20.42 -1.14 9.09
C GLU A 575 -19.01 -1.49 8.61
N MET A 576 -17.97 -1.02 9.30
CA MET A 576 -16.60 -1.40 9.01
C MET A 576 -16.38 -2.90 9.20
N ALA A 577 -16.89 -3.49 10.28
CA ALA A 577 -16.80 -4.92 10.53
C ALA A 577 -17.53 -5.72 9.45
N LYS A 578 -18.77 -5.35 9.10
CA LYS A 578 -19.54 -5.97 8.01
C LYS A 578 -18.84 -5.88 6.67
N LYS A 579 -18.26 -4.72 6.33
CA LYS A 579 -17.47 -4.57 5.11
C LYS A 579 -16.28 -5.52 5.09
N ARG A 580 -15.57 -5.65 6.21
CA ARG A 580 -14.43 -6.57 6.30
C ARG A 580 -14.88 -8.03 6.22
N ILE A 581 -16.03 -8.41 6.79
CA ILE A 581 -16.63 -9.74 6.58
C ILE A 581 -16.92 -9.96 5.09
N ASN A 582 -17.51 -8.98 4.40
CA ASN A 582 -17.73 -9.06 2.95
C ASN A 582 -16.43 -9.22 2.17
N ASP A 583 -15.35 -8.54 2.59
CA ASP A 583 -14.02 -8.73 2.00
C ASP A 583 -13.52 -10.18 2.18
N PHE A 584 -13.84 -10.85 3.30
CA PHE A 584 -13.55 -12.29 3.52
C PHE A 584 -14.44 -13.19 2.66
N LEU A 585 -15.71 -12.84 2.49
CA LEU A 585 -16.67 -13.58 1.66
C LEU A 585 -16.48 -13.34 0.14
N GLY A 586 -15.57 -12.44 -0.26
CA GLY A 586 -15.39 -12.07 -1.67
C GLY A 586 -16.54 -11.23 -2.25
N ILE A 587 -17.42 -10.71 -1.39
CA ILE A 587 -18.57 -9.89 -1.78
C ILE A 587 -18.06 -8.50 -2.12
N LYS A 588 -18.02 -8.18 -3.41
CA LYS A 588 -17.62 -6.85 -3.88
C LYS A 588 -18.72 -5.84 -3.54
N PRO A 589 -18.39 -4.67 -2.95
CA PRO A 589 -19.36 -3.61 -2.78
C PRO A 589 -19.89 -3.18 -4.15
N GLU A 590 -21.18 -2.90 -4.25
CA GLU A 590 -21.76 -2.32 -5.46
C GLU A 590 -20.96 -1.08 -5.85
N LYS A 591 -20.55 -1.00 -7.13
CA LYS A 591 -19.79 0.15 -7.64
C LYS A 591 -20.68 1.39 -7.58
N LYS A 592 -20.58 2.18 -6.50
CA LYS A 592 -21.04 3.56 -6.48
C LYS A 592 -20.23 4.33 -7.54
N THR A 593 -20.87 4.72 -8.64
CA THR A 593 -20.29 5.62 -9.65
C THR A 593 -19.76 6.86 -8.93
N ARG A 594 -18.45 7.15 -9.07
CA ARG A 594 -17.79 8.29 -8.44
C ARG A 594 -18.46 9.59 -8.90
N ARG A 595 -19.27 10.21 -8.03
CA ARG A 595 -19.69 11.61 -8.19
C ARG A 595 -18.43 12.49 -8.21
N LYS A 596 -18.25 13.30 -9.27
CA LYS A 596 -17.34 14.45 -9.23
C LYS A 596 -17.95 15.49 -8.28
N ASN A 597 -17.12 16.04 -7.40
CA ASN A 597 -17.46 17.11 -6.49
C ASN A 597 -18.13 18.28 -7.24
N GLN A 598 -19.42 18.52 -6.97
CA GLN A 598 -20.04 19.84 -7.11
C GLN A 598 -20.54 20.24 -5.72
N MET A 599 -20.23 21.49 -5.38
CA MET A 599 -20.54 22.12 -4.09
C MET A 599 -22.02 21.93 -3.73
N ALA A 600 -22.26 21.47 -2.51
CA ALA A 600 -23.59 21.26 -1.98
C ALA A 600 -24.25 22.61 -1.62
N THR A 601 -25.33 22.95 -2.31
CA THR A 601 -26.40 23.74 -1.71
C THR A 601 -27.43 22.79 -1.09
N LYS A 602 -27.64 22.99 0.22
CA LYS A 602 -28.65 22.39 1.10
C LYS A 602 -29.87 21.73 0.42
N LYS A 603 -30.15 20.49 0.81
CA LYS A 603 -31.42 20.14 1.47
C LYS A 603 -31.36 18.75 2.13
N SER A 604 -31.81 18.69 3.38
CA SER A 604 -32.30 17.49 4.06
C SER A 604 -33.39 16.82 3.19
N THR A 605 -33.70 15.53 3.27
CA THR A 605 -34.24 14.85 4.45
C THR A 605 -34.38 13.34 4.15
N THR A 606 -34.16 12.49 5.16
CA THR A 606 -34.80 11.18 5.44
C THR A 606 -34.89 10.08 4.36
N ALA A 607 -34.03 9.06 4.51
CA ALA A 607 -34.09 7.76 3.85
C ALA A 607 -35.05 6.80 4.57
N THR A 608 -36.36 6.96 4.37
CA THR A 608 -37.35 5.89 4.66
C THR A 608 -38.68 6.03 3.91
N GLU A 609 -38.78 6.88 2.88
CA GLU A 609 -40.02 7.16 2.13
C GLU A 609 -39.93 6.83 0.62
N SER A 610 -38.80 6.35 0.08
CA SER A 610 -38.60 6.33 -1.38
C SER A 610 -39.43 5.30 -2.15
N THR A 611 -39.87 4.20 -1.53
CA THR A 611 -40.56 3.12 -2.26
C THR A 611 -42.04 3.44 -2.52
N THR A 612 -42.70 4.20 -1.64
CA THR A 612 -44.15 4.53 -1.78
C THR A 612 -44.44 5.65 -2.78
N VAL A 613 -43.42 6.43 -3.18
CA VAL A 613 -43.61 7.59 -4.06
C VAL A 613 -43.82 7.18 -5.52
N PHE A 614 -43.15 6.12 -6.00
CA PHE A 614 -43.24 5.69 -7.40
C PHE A 614 -44.50 4.88 -7.71
N GLU A 615 -45.03 4.12 -6.73
CA GLU A 615 -46.25 3.30 -6.89
C GLU A 615 -47.49 4.13 -7.24
N THR A 616 -47.51 5.41 -6.85
CA THR A 616 -48.62 6.33 -7.12
C THR A 616 -48.50 7.09 -8.45
N MET A 617 -47.39 6.93 -9.16
CA MET A 617 -47.13 7.62 -10.44
C MET A 617 -47.65 6.81 -11.63
N ASN A 618 -48.26 7.48 -12.60
CA ASN A 618 -48.62 6.85 -13.86
C ASN A 618 -47.40 6.66 -14.79
N VAL A 619 -47.56 5.85 -15.85
CA VAL A 619 -46.48 5.54 -16.81
C VAL A 619 -45.78 6.79 -17.40
N TYR A 620 -46.50 7.89 -17.64
CA TYR A 620 -45.91 9.13 -18.17
C TYR A 620 -45.03 9.85 -17.15
N GLN A 621 -45.48 9.95 -15.90
CA GLN A 621 -44.71 10.55 -14.80
C GLN A 621 -43.44 9.75 -14.51
N LYS A 622 -43.56 8.41 -14.52
CA LYS A 622 -42.42 7.51 -14.38
C LYS A 622 -41.44 7.68 -15.54
N LEU A 623 -41.91 7.77 -16.79
CA LEU A 623 -41.01 7.97 -17.93
C LEU A 623 -40.29 9.32 -17.89
N ILE A 624 -40.96 10.41 -17.47
CA ILE A 624 -40.31 11.71 -17.24
C ILE A 624 -39.20 11.58 -16.20
N LYS A 625 -39.47 10.88 -15.08
CA LYS A 625 -38.47 10.66 -14.05
C LYS A 625 -37.31 9.80 -14.55
N ALA A 626 -37.61 8.80 -15.38
CA ALA A 626 -36.61 7.94 -16.00
C ALA A 626 -35.65 8.74 -16.90
N ARG A 627 -36.19 9.66 -17.71
CA ARG A 627 -35.41 10.56 -18.56
C ARG A 627 -34.53 11.49 -17.74
N GLU A 628 -35.06 12.07 -16.66
CA GLU A 628 -34.29 12.91 -15.74
C GLU A 628 -33.14 12.13 -15.08
N LEU A 629 -33.41 10.93 -14.56
CA LEU A 629 -32.39 10.07 -13.96
C LEU A 629 -31.33 9.63 -14.98
N PHE A 630 -31.74 9.36 -16.22
CA PHE A 630 -30.84 8.97 -17.29
C PHE A 630 -29.95 10.14 -17.73
N LEU A 631 -30.51 11.34 -17.89
CA LEU A 631 -29.76 12.56 -18.18
C LEU A 631 -28.74 12.87 -17.08
N ASN A 632 -29.15 12.71 -15.80
CA ASN A 632 -28.28 12.91 -14.64
C ASN A 632 -27.22 11.82 -14.46
N ALA A 633 -27.29 10.71 -15.19
CA ALA A 633 -26.30 9.63 -15.12
C ALA A 633 -25.00 9.92 -15.88
N ASP A 634 -24.94 11.00 -16.68
CA ASP A 634 -23.75 11.46 -17.45
C ASP A 634 -23.01 10.33 -18.20
N ILE A 635 -23.78 9.53 -18.95
CA ILE A 635 -23.29 8.35 -19.66
C ILE A 635 -22.35 8.77 -20.80
N GLN A 636 -21.17 8.17 -20.85
CA GLN A 636 -20.13 8.50 -21.83
C GLN A 636 -20.27 7.64 -23.09
N LYS A 637 -20.15 8.27 -24.26
CA LYS A 637 -20.15 7.59 -25.57
C LYS A 637 -18.87 6.77 -25.76
N THR A 638 -19.01 5.46 -25.97
CA THR A 638 -17.86 4.56 -26.23
C THR A 638 -17.63 4.27 -27.71
N GLY A 639 -18.70 4.29 -28.52
CA GLY A 639 -18.65 4.03 -29.96
C GLY A 639 -17.90 5.12 -30.72
N LYS A 640 -17.11 4.72 -31.73
CA LYS A 640 -16.31 5.63 -32.57
C LYS A 640 -16.56 5.36 -34.04
N ASN A 641 -17.01 6.37 -34.78
CA ASN A 641 -17.01 6.30 -36.23
C ASN A 641 -15.65 6.78 -36.77
N MET A 642 -14.79 5.85 -37.19
CA MET A 642 -13.43 6.15 -37.65
C MET A 642 -13.39 6.93 -38.99
N HIS A 643 -14.46 6.90 -39.78
CA HIS A 643 -14.55 7.63 -41.06
C HIS A 643 -14.99 9.07 -40.90
N LEU A 644 -15.88 9.36 -39.94
CA LEU A 644 -16.46 10.69 -39.71
C LEU A 644 -15.97 11.33 -38.40
N SER A 645 -15.08 10.66 -37.67
CA SER A 645 -14.38 11.16 -36.48
C SER A 645 -15.27 11.72 -35.37
N PHE A 646 -16.44 11.10 -35.14
CA PHE A 646 -17.31 11.41 -34.00
C PHE A 646 -17.60 10.18 -33.14
N LYS A 647 -17.98 10.43 -31.88
CA LYS A 647 -18.42 9.40 -30.94
C LYS A 647 -19.94 9.31 -30.91
N TYR A 648 -20.47 8.10 -30.84
CA TYR A 648 -21.91 7.81 -30.73
C TYR A 648 -22.17 6.85 -29.56
N PHE A 649 -23.39 6.80 -29.04
CA PHE A 649 -23.75 5.86 -27.98
C PHE A 649 -23.85 4.42 -28.51
N GLU A 650 -23.24 3.47 -27.80
CA GLU A 650 -23.47 2.04 -28.02
C GLU A 650 -24.60 1.53 -27.13
N LEU A 651 -25.18 0.37 -27.46
CA LEU A 651 -26.20 -0.24 -26.59
C LEU A 651 -25.64 -0.56 -25.20
N ASP A 652 -24.36 -0.91 -25.10
CA ASP A 652 -23.69 -1.17 -23.82
C ASP A 652 -23.55 0.09 -22.95
N ASP A 653 -23.61 1.29 -23.57
CA ASP A 653 -23.65 2.56 -22.84
C ASP A 653 -25.06 2.82 -22.28
N ILE A 654 -26.10 2.55 -23.08
CA ILE A 654 -27.48 2.96 -22.79
C ILE A 654 -28.25 1.92 -21.97
N VAL A 655 -28.25 0.66 -22.42
CA VAL A 655 -29.16 -0.38 -21.91
C VAL A 655 -28.94 -0.68 -20.42
N PRO A 656 -27.70 -0.88 -19.91
CA PRO A 656 -27.51 -1.19 -18.50
C PRO A 656 -27.98 -0.07 -17.57
N ALA A 657 -27.80 1.19 -17.98
CA ALA A 657 -28.27 2.35 -17.21
C ALA A 657 -29.80 2.48 -17.27
N ALA A 658 -30.37 2.35 -18.47
CA ALA A 658 -31.82 2.40 -18.68
C ALA A 658 -32.56 1.31 -17.89
N THR A 659 -32.06 0.07 -17.92
CA THR A 659 -32.66 -1.06 -17.20
C THR A 659 -32.65 -0.84 -15.70
N ARG A 660 -31.57 -0.31 -15.13
CA ARG A 660 -31.49 -0.01 -13.69
C ARG A 660 -32.50 1.07 -13.30
N ILE A 661 -32.54 2.17 -14.06
CA ILE A 661 -33.45 3.29 -13.81
C ILE A 661 -34.91 2.82 -13.92
N PHE A 662 -35.24 2.08 -14.97
CA PHE A 662 -36.60 1.56 -15.18
C PHE A 662 -37.00 0.61 -14.05
N SER A 663 -36.11 -0.29 -13.62
CA SER A 663 -36.37 -1.17 -12.47
C SER A 663 -36.58 -0.41 -11.16
N GLU A 664 -35.87 0.70 -10.93
CA GLU A 664 -35.97 1.49 -9.70
C GLU A 664 -37.33 2.20 -9.57
N ILE A 665 -37.91 2.63 -10.69
CA ILE A 665 -39.14 3.44 -10.72
C ILE A 665 -40.38 2.63 -11.17
N GLY A 666 -40.24 1.31 -11.33
CA GLY A 666 -41.32 0.41 -11.72
C GLY A 666 -41.75 0.55 -13.19
N LEU A 667 -40.78 0.56 -14.11
CA LEU A 667 -40.97 0.47 -15.56
C LEU A 667 -40.21 -0.73 -16.13
N ILE A 668 -40.67 -1.22 -17.27
CA ILE A 668 -39.93 -2.14 -18.13
C ILE A 668 -40.05 -1.72 -19.59
N ALA A 669 -38.96 -1.81 -20.36
CA ALA A 669 -38.98 -1.61 -21.80
C ALA A 669 -38.89 -2.94 -22.53
N ILE A 670 -39.86 -3.19 -23.41
CA ILE A 670 -39.98 -4.41 -24.21
C ILE A 670 -39.86 -4.01 -25.67
N THR A 671 -38.88 -4.58 -26.39
CA THR A 671 -38.69 -4.32 -27.81
C THR A 671 -39.24 -5.45 -28.67
N ASN A 672 -40.05 -5.11 -29.67
CA ASN A 672 -40.58 -6.02 -30.65
C ASN A 672 -40.25 -5.53 -32.08
N PHE A 673 -39.99 -6.46 -32.99
CA PHE A 673 -39.62 -6.17 -34.38
C PHE A 673 -40.53 -6.95 -35.33
N THR A 674 -41.13 -6.25 -36.28
CA THR A 674 -41.84 -6.83 -37.43
C THR A 674 -40.98 -6.74 -38.70
N ASP A 675 -41.52 -7.13 -39.84
CA ASP A 675 -40.88 -6.97 -41.15
C ASP A 675 -40.68 -5.50 -41.57
N THR A 676 -41.45 -4.59 -40.99
CA THR A 676 -41.56 -3.18 -41.44
C THR A 676 -41.45 -2.17 -40.30
N THR A 677 -41.60 -2.58 -39.04
CA THR A 677 -41.64 -1.67 -37.89
C THR A 677 -40.90 -2.25 -36.69
N ALA A 678 -40.17 -1.41 -35.96
CA ALA A 678 -39.62 -1.72 -34.66
C ALA A 678 -40.33 -0.90 -33.60
N ILE A 679 -40.76 -1.53 -32.52
CA ILE A 679 -41.55 -0.90 -31.45
C ILE A 679 -40.89 -1.19 -30.11
N MET A 680 -40.73 -0.16 -29.28
CA MET A 680 -40.43 -0.30 -27.85
C MET A 680 -41.64 0.12 -27.04
N THR A 681 -42.21 -0.85 -26.32
CA THR A 681 -43.30 -0.63 -25.38
C THR A 681 -42.72 -0.47 -23.99
N VAL A 682 -42.93 0.69 -23.37
CA VAL A 682 -42.63 0.94 -21.95
C VAL A 682 -43.88 0.63 -21.15
N VAL A 683 -43.78 -0.31 -20.21
CA VAL A 683 -44.90 -0.79 -19.38
C VAL A 683 -44.66 -0.38 -17.93
N ASN A 684 -45.69 0.15 -17.27
CA ASN A 684 -45.69 0.34 -15.83
C ASN A 684 -45.83 -1.02 -15.13
N THR A 685 -44.85 -1.40 -14.32
CA THR A 685 -44.86 -2.72 -13.65
C THR A 685 -45.90 -2.81 -12.54
N ASP A 686 -46.35 -1.67 -12.03
CA ASP A 686 -47.35 -1.61 -10.95
C ASP A 686 -48.77 -1.62 -11.51
N ASN A 687 -48.95 -1.25 -12.79
CA ASN A 687 -50.20 -1.33 -13.53
C ASN A 687 -49.92 -1.64 -15.01
N SER A 688 -50.00 -2.93 -15.39
CA SER A 688 -49.61 -3.39 -16.72
C SER A 688 -50.47 -2.88 -17.87
N ASP A 689 -51.64 -2.28 -17.60
CA ASP A 689 -52.48 -1.66 -18.62
C ASP A 689 -51.96 -0.28 -19.05
N GLU A 690 -51.08 0.33 -18.25
CA GLU A 690 -50.44 1.61 -18.57
C GLU A 690 -49.16 1.40 -19.37
N THR A 691 -49.24 1.69 -20.67
CA THR A 691 -48.14 1.49 -21.61
C THR A 691 -47.91 2.71 -22.50
N ILE A 692 -46.68 2.87 -22.99
CA ILE A 692 -46.29 3.88 -23.97
C ILE A 692 -45.47 3.21 -25.07
N ASP A 693 -45.90 3.35 -26.32
CA ASP A 693 -45.21 2.80 -27.48
C ASP A 693 -44.36 3.85 -28.20
N PHE A 694 -43.11 3.48 -28.47
CA PHE A 694 -42.20 4.21 -29.35
C PHE A 694 -41.95 3.36 -30.59
N ALA A 695 -42.47 3.78 -31.74
CA ALA A 695 -42.36 3.05 -32.99
C ALA A 695 -41.46 3.78 -34.00
N SER A 696 -40.67 3.01 -34.75
CA SER A 696 -39.83 3.50 -35.85
C SER A 696 -39.89 2.53 -37.04
N PRO A 697 -39.86 3.02 -38.30
CA PRO A 697 -39.77 2.16 -39.47
C PRO A 697 -38.52 1.27 -39.41
N PHE A 698 -38.68 -0.03 -39.69
CA PHE A 698 -37.59 -1.01 -39.65
C PHE A 698 -37.28 -1.51 -41.06
N ASN A 699 -36.16 -1.03 -41.61
CA ASN A 699 -35.63 -1.51 -42.89
C ASN A 699 -34.48 -2.48 -42.62
N GLN A 700 -34.64 -3.73 -43.06
CA GLN A 700 -33.59 -4.74 -42.95
C GLN A 700 -32.47 -4.44 -43.95
N ILE A 701 -31.23 -4.44 -43.45
CA ILE A 701 -30.05 -4.22 -44.27
C ILE A 701 -29.79 -5.51 -45.06
N GLN A 702 -29.47 -5.39 -46.36
CA GLN A 702 -29.11 -6.57 -47.16
C GLN A 702 -27.71 -7.08 -46.81
N PRO A 703 -27.43 -8.40 -46.98
CA PRO A 703 -26.11 -8.98 -46.80
C PRO A 703 -25.01 -8.20 -47.53
N ILE A 704 -23.90 -7.96 -46.85
CA ILE A 704 -22.77 -7.22 -47.42
C ILE A 704 -22.06 -8.15 -48.41
N ILE A 705 -21.98 -7.75 -49.68
CA ILE A 705 -21.21 -8.47 -50.69
C ILE A 705 -19.79 -7.90 -50.70
N SER A 706 -18.78 -8.76 -50.48
CA SER A 706 -17.37 -8.38 -50.58
C SER A 706 -17.02 -7.92 -52.01
N LYS A 707 -15.90 -7.20 -52.16
CA LYS A 707 -15.39 -6.79 -53.49
C LYS A 707 -15.11 -7.96 -54.45
N GLU A 708 -14.98 -9.18 -53.92
CA GLU A 708 -14.78 -10.42 -54.68
C GLU A 708 -16.09 -11.17 -55.00
N GLY A 709 -17.25 -10.57 -54.72
CA GLY A 709 -18.57 -11.16 -55.04
C GLY A 709 -19.04 -12.25 -54.07
N LYS A 710 -18.32 -12.51 -52.98
CA LYS A 710 -18.75 -13.43 -51.90
C LYS A 710 -19.52 -12.67 -50.82
N ALA A 711 -20.61 -13.24 -50.33
CA ALA A 711 -21.34 -12.69 -49.19
C ALA A 711 -20.42 -12.66 -47.95
N ALA A 712 -20.06 -11.45 -47.51
CA ALA A 712 -19.23 -11.20 -46.33
C ALA A 712 -20.03 -11.35 -45.02
N THR A 713 -21.35 -11.17 -45.09
CA THR A 713 -22.30 -11.51 -44.03
C THR A 713 -23.42 -12.38 -44.58
N ASN A 714 -23.97 -13.29 -43.77
CA ASN A 714 -25.20 -14.01 -44.12
C ASN A 714 -26.45 -13.19 -43.74
N GLU A 715 -27.63 -13.62 -44.20
CA GLU A 715 -28.91 -12.94 -43.93
C GLU A 715 -29.18 -12.77 -42.43
N MET A 716 -28.82 -13.76 -41.60
CA MET A 716 -29.01 -13.71 -40.15
C MET A 716 -28.10 -12.67 -39.49
N GLN A 717 -26.87 -12.53 -39.96
CA GLN A 717 -25.91 -11.53 -39.46
C GLN A 717 -26.32 -10.12 -39.89
N ALA A 718 -26.83 -9.95 -41.10
CA ALA A 718 -27.37 -8.68 -41.58
C ALA A 718 -28.61 -8.27 -40.77
N LEU A 719 -29.53 -9.21 -40.53
CA LEU A 719 -30.70 -9.01 -39.68
C LEU A 719 -30.32 -8.67 -38.24
N GLY A 720 -29.39 -9.40 -37.63
CA GLY A 720 -28.88 -9.12 -36.28
C GLY A 720 -28.28 -7.71 -36.17
N SER A 721 -27.53 -7.29 -37.18
CA SER A 721 -26.97 -5.93 -37.25
C SER A 721 -28.07 -4.86 -37.33
N SER A 722 -29.11 -5.09 -38.15
CA SER A 722 -30.28 -4.21 -38.25
C SER A 722 -31.03 -4.12 -36.91
N ILE A 723 -31.25 -5.24 -36.22
CA ILE A 723 -31.91 -5.28 -34.91
C ILE A 723 -31.11 -4.48 -33.88
N THR A 724 -29.79 -4.70 -33.78
CA THR A 724 -28.92 -3.95 -32.87
C THR A 724 -28.94 -2.45 -33.16
N TYR A 725 -28.90 -2.08 -34.45
CA TYR A 725 -28.96 -0.68 -34.86
C TYR A 725 -30.30 -0.03 -34.45
N MET A 726 -31.41 -0.68 -34.77
CA MET A 726 -32.74 -0.14 -34.51
C MET A 726 -33.10 -0.15 -33.01
N ARG A 727 -32.67 -1.16 -32.26
CA ARG A 727 -32.84 -1.22 -30.79
C ARG A 727 -32.24 0.00 -30.11
N ARG A 728 -31.09 0.48 -30.60
CA ARG A 728 -30.45 1.69 -30.08
C ARG A 728 -31.27 2.95 -30.34
N TYR A 729 -31.80 3.11 -31.56
CA TYR A 729 -32.69 4.24 -31.88
C TYR A 729 -33.93 4.25 -31.00
N LEU A 730 -34.54 3.08 -30.75
CA LEU A 730 -35.68 2.98 -29.86
C LEU A 730 -35.35 3.45 -28.43
N TYR A 731 -34.21 3.02 -27.86
CA TYR A 731 -33.79 3.54 -26.56
C TYR A 731 -33.51 5.04 -26.57
N MET A 732 -32.92 5.56 -27.65
CA MET A 732 -32.69 7.00 -27.80
C MET A 732 -34.01 7.79 -27.84
N MET A 733 -35.02 7.29 -28.57
CA MET A 733 -36.36 7.89 -28.61
C MET A 733 -37.07 7.82 -27.25
N THR A 734 -37.00 6.66 -26.59
CA THR A 734 -37.66 6.45 -25.30
C THR A 734 -37.05 7.34 -24.21
N LEU A 735 -35.73 7.48 -24.17
CA LEU A 735 -35.00 8.24 -23.14
C LEU A 735 -34.67 9.68 -23.53
N ASP A 736 -35.11 10.13 -24.71
CA ASP A 736 -34.89 11.49 -25.22
C ASP A 736 -33.40 11.86 -25.32
N ILE A 737 -32.59 10.92 -25.83
CA ILE A 737 -31.15 11.11 -26.00
C ILE A 737 -30.90 11.97 -27.23
N CYS A 738 -30.59 13.24 -27.03
CA CYS A 738 -30.22 14.16 -28.11
C CYS A 738 -28.76 13.96 -28.55
N GLU A 739 -28.52 13.79 -29.85
CA GLU A 739 -27.19 13.96 -30.46
C GLU A 739 -27.09 15.33 -31.15
N SER A 740 -25.88 15.84 -31.38
CA SER A 740 -25.69 17.15 -32.02
C SER A 740 -26.08 17.10 -33.50
N ASP A 741 -26.98 17.99 -33.92
CA ASP A 741 -27.52 18.11 -35.30
C ASP A 741 -26.47 18.29 -36.42
N SER A 742 -25.22 18.59 -36.07
CA SER A 742 -24.11 18.84 -37.02
C SER A 742 -23.61 17.61 -37.78
N ILE A 743 -24.16 16.41 -37.53
CA ILE A 743 -23.59 15.12 -37.98
C ILE A 743 -24.44 14.43 -39.07
N ASP A 744 -25.70 14.84 -39.28
CA ASP A 744 -26.66 14.05 -40.07
C ASP A 744 -26.67 14.32 -41.60
N ALA A 745 -25.82 15.22 -42.09
CA ALA A 745 -25.86 15.64 -43.50
C ALA A 745 -25.23 14.65 -44.51
N ASN A 746 -24.57 13.56 -44.06
CA ASN A 746 -23.79 12.68 -44.94
C ASN A 746 -24.01 11.16 -44.75
N ILE A 747 -24.98 10.74 -43.95
CA ILE A 747 -25.29 9.31 -43.80
C ILE A 747 -26.16 8.87 -44.98
N GLY A 748 -25.62 8.00 -45.86
CA GLY A 748 -26.37 7.32 -46.93
C GLY A 748 -26.08 7.71 -48.38
N LYS A 749 -25.08 8.57 -48.68
CA LYS A 749 -24.70 8.82 -50.08
C LYS A 749 -23.76 7.73 -50.62
N PRO A 750 -23.98 7.19 -51.84
CA PRO A 750 -23.09 6.20 -52.44
C PRO A 750 -21.70 6.78 -52.70
N VAL A 751 -20.67 5.96 -52.51
CA VAL A 751 -19.28 6.31 -52.78
C VAL A 751 -19.10 6.63 -54.26
N THR A 752 -18.76 7.88 -54.59
CA THR A 752 -18.24 8.27 -55.91
C THR A 752 -16.75 8.53 -55.85
N ALA A 753 -16.08 8.14 -56.94
CA ALA A 753 -14.63 8.18 -57.16
C ALA A 753 -14.01 9.59 -57.02
N PRO A 754 -12.68 9.70 -56.77
CA PRO A 754 -12.08 10.95 -56.32
C PRO A 754 -11.99 11.97 -57.46
N THR A 755 -12.34 13.22 -57.15
CA THR A 755 -12.03 14.38 -57.99
C THR A 755 -11.23 15.43 -57.23
N GLU A 756 -10.20 15.90 -57.92
CA GLU A 756 -9.12 16.76 -57.45
C GLU A 756 -9.53 18.21 -57.15
N SER A 757 -8.90 18.73 -56.11
CA SER A 757 -8.23 20.03 -55.94
C SER A 757 -8.97 21.34 -56.26
N LYS A 758 -8.89 22.25 -55.28
CA LYS A 758 -8.42 23.62 -55.53
C LYS A 758 -7.18 23.91 -54.70
N THR A 759 -6.08 23.90 -55.43
CA THR A 759 -4.82 24.65 -55.37
C THR A 759 -3.99 24.73 -54.07
N PRO A 760 -2.69 24.37 -54.13
CA PRO A 760 -1.82 24.23 -52.96
C PRO A 760 -0.89 25.43 -52.73
N ALA A 761 -0.42 25.56 -51.49
CA ALA A 761 0.73 26.40 -51.13
C ALA A 761 2.02 25.93 -51.83
N SER A 762 2.95 26.87 -52.02
CA SER A 762 4.08 26.80 -52.95
C SER A 762 5.06 25.62 -52.73
N PRO A 763 5.75 25.16 -53.80
CA PRO A 763 6.70 24.05 -53.78
C PRO A 763 7.85 24.19 -52.77
N GLU A 764 8.33 25.41 -52.53
CA GLU A 764 9.45 25.70 -51.62
C GLU A 764 9.11 25.40 -50.15
N LYS A 765 7.85 25.61 -49.73
CA LYS A 765 7.38 25.22 -48.38
C LYS A 765 7.11 23.72 -48.23
N ARG A 766 7.09 22.98 -49.34
CA ARG A 766 6.81 21.53 -49.37
C ARG A 766 8.07 20.68 -49.42
N GLU A 767 9.21 21.23 -49.84
CA GLU A 767 10.49 20.51 -49.81
C GLU A 767 11.15 20.55 -48.42
N GLU A 768 11.08 21.67 -47.68
CA GLU A 768 11.64 21.74 -46.31
C GLU A 768 10.94 20.82 -45.29
N ILE A 769 9.66 20.49 -45.52
CA ILE A 769 8.85 19.70 -44.57
C ILE A 769 8.85 18.20 -44.91
N LYS A 770 9.25 17.82 -46.13
CA LYS A 770 9.23 16.41 -46.58
C LYS A 770 10.50 15.62 -46.28
N GLU A 771 11.57 16.25 -45.81
CA GLU A 771 12.84 15.54 -45.58
C GLU A 771 12.99 14.85 -44.22
N ASN A 772 12.03 15.00 -43.29
CA ASN A 772 12.06 14.23 -42.05
C ASN A 772 10.70 13.59 -41.80
N LEU A 773 10.56 12.34 -42.26
CA LEU A 773 9.77 11.24 -41.67
C LEU A 773 9.32 10.27 -42.76
N THR A 774 10.21 9.36 -43.15
CA THR A 774 9.83 8.11 -43.83
C THR A 774 10.00 6.93 -42.84
N VAL A 775 8.89 6.20 -42.66
CA VAL A 775 8.64 4.81 -42.24
C VAL A 775 9.87 3.86 -42.14
N PRO A 776 9.86 2.76 -41.35
CA PRO A 776 9.52 2.54 -39.95
C PRO A 776 10.80 2.17 -39.15
N ALA A 777 11.26 3.04 -38.25
CA ALA A 777 12.36 2.73 -37.32
C ALA A 777 11.81 2.51 -35.91
N ASP A 778 12.52 1.73 -35.08
CA ASP A 778 12.15 1.41 -33.71
C ASP A 778 11.59 2.62 -32.96
N ASN A 779 10.46 2.40 -32.28
CA ASN A 779 9.84 3.42 -31.41
C ASN A 779 10.86 3.90 -30.36
N ALA A 780 10.81 5.18 -30.03
CA ALA A 780 11.70 5.77 -29.03
C ALA A 780 11.59 5.03 -27.69
N THR A 781 12.75 4.80 -27.05
CA THR A 781 12.78 4.13 -25.76
C THR A 781 12.08 4.98 -24.68
N PRO A 782 11.59 4.37 -23.59
CA PRO A 782 11.01 5.12 -22.47
C PRO A 782 11.94 6.20 -21.90
N LEU A 783 13.26 5.98 -21.95
CA LEU A 783 14.26 6.93 -21.49
C LEU A 783 14.34 8.18 -22.39
N GLN A 784 14.28 7.99 -23.71
CA GLN A 784 14.28 9.09 -24.68
C GLN A 784 12.98 9.89 -24.61
N ILE A 785 11.84 9.21 -24.51
CA ILE A 785 10.54 9.87 -24.32
C ILE A 785 10.53 10.69 -23.02
N LYS A 786 11.15 10.18 -21.95
CA LYS A 786 11.32 10.92 -20.69
C LYS A 786 12.22 12.14 -20.86
N GLY A 787 13.31 12.01 -21.63
CA GLY A 787 14.19 13.12 -22.02
C GLY A 787 13.43 14.22 -22.76
N LEU A 788 12.68 13.87 -23.81
CA LEU A 788 11.87 14.81 -24.59
C LEU A 788 10.85 15.55 -23.73
N LYS A 789 10.13 14.84 -22.85
CA LYS A 789 9.17 15.46 -21.91
C LYS A 789 9.86 16.44 -20.95
N ALA A 790 11.09 16.14 -20.51
CA ALA A 790 11.83 17.02 -19.61
C ALA A 790 12.26 18.33 -20.30
N VAL A 791 12.75 18.25 -21.55
CA VAL A 791 13.16 19.46 -22.29
C VAL A 791 11.93 20.28 -22.72
N LEU A 792 10.84 19.66 -23.15
CA LEU A 792 9.59 20.37 -23.46
C LEU A 792 9.02 21.08 -22.23
N LYS A 793 9.13 20.49 -21.03
CA LYS A 793 8.76 21.16 -19.78
C LYS A 793 9.63 22.38 -19.52
N LYS A 794 10.95 22.27 -19.69
CA LYS A 794 11.86 23.42 -19.56
C LYS A 794 11.54 24.53 -20.56
N LEU A 795 11.19 24.18 -21.81
CA LEU A 795 10.76 25.16 -22.81
C LEU A 795 9.46 25.85 -22.41
N LYS A 796 8.47 25.11 -21.88
CA LYS A 796 7.23 25.69 -21.36
C LYS A 796 7.48 26.68 -20.22
N ASP A 797 8.36 26.31 -19.30
CA ASP A 797 8.70 27.14 -18.14
C ASP A 797 9.49 28.41 -18.56
N ALA A 798 10.31 28.31 -19.62
CA ALA A 798 11.11 29.42 -20.14
C ALA A 798 10.36 30.36 -21.10
N ASP A 799 9.42 29.83 -21.90
CA ASP A 799 8.58 30.57 -22.85
C ASP A 799 7.16 29.95 -22.92
N PRO A 800 6.22 30.45 -22.09
CA PRO A 800 4.83 29.97 -22.08
C PRO A 800 4.09 30.11 -23.41
N SER A 801 4.54 30.99 -24.33
CA SER A 801 3.92 31.17 -25.65
C SER A 801 4.08 29.94 -26.56
N LYS A 802 5.00 29.03 -26.23
CA LYS A 802 5.24 27.78 -26.97
C LYS A 802 4.31 26.64 -26.56
N GLU A 803 3.37 26.85 -25.64
CA GLU A 803 2.46 25.81 -25.16
C GLU A 803 1.63 25.17 -26.28
N GLU A 804 1.21 25.95 -27.28
CA GLU A 804 0.47 25.43 -28.44
C GLU A 804 1.33 24.52 -29.32
N MET A 805 2.63 24.81 -29.46
CA MET A 805 3.59 23.96 -30.16
C MET A 805 3.82 22.64 -29.41
N ILE A 806 3.96 22.71 -28.07
CA ILE A 806 4.14 21.51 -27.23
C ILE A 806 2.89 20.63 -27.30
N ALA A 807 1.69 21.23 -27.26
CA ALA A 807 0.43 20.51 -27.41
C ALA A 807 0.34 19.84 -28.79
N LYS A 808 0.78 20.52 -29.86
CA LYS A 808 0.80 19.96 -31.21
C LYS A 808 1.74 18.76 -31.33
N ILE A 809 2.94 18.84 -30.76
CA ILE A 809 3.90 17.70 -30.73
C ILE A 809 3.28 16.52 -29.96
N ALA A 810 2.62 16.77 -28.83
CA ALA A 810 1.95 15.73 -28.06
C ALA A 810 0.81 15.06 -28.86
N VAL A 811 0.05 15.83 -29.65
CA VAL A 811 -1.03 15.29 -30.49
C VAL A 811 -0.47 14.47 -31.65
N GLU A 812 0.52 15.02 -32.37
CA GLU A 812 1.14 14.35 -33.54
C GLU A 812 1.83 13.03 -33.15
N THR A 813 2.33 12.93 -31.91
CA THR A 813 2.99 11.73 -31.37
C THR A 813 2.08 10.83 -30.53
N GLN A 814 0.76 11.09 -30.51
CA GLN A 814 -0.22 10.35 -29.71
C GLN A 814 0.16 10.24 -28.23
N GLY A 815 0.47 11.38 -27.60
CA GLY A 815 0.95 11.44 -26.22
C GLY A 815 2.38 10.91 -26.05
N PHE A 816 3.22 11.09 -27.07
CA PHE A 816 4.61 10.62 -27.13
C PHE A 816 4.75 9.09 -27.18
N THR A 817 3.72 8.38 -27.64
CA THR A 817 3.70 6.91 -27.75
C THR A 817 4.01 6.40 -29.16
N VAL A 818 3.90 7.29 -30.16
CA VAL A 818 4.19 7.00 -31.56
C VAL A 818 5.19 8.03 -32.08
N ILE A 819 6.48 7.75 -31.87
CA ILE A 819 7.61 8.57 -32.32
C ILE A 819 8.85 7.67 -32.48
N SER A 820 9.56 7.78 -33.60
CA SER A 820 10.77 6.99 -33.81
C SER A 820 11.92 7.46 -32.91
N LYS A 821 12.88 6.57 -32.67
CA LYS A 821 14.11 6.91 -31.93
C LYS A 821 14.80 8.16 -32.48
N ALA A 822 14.98 8.23 -33.81
CA ALA A 822 15.69 9.32 -34.47
C ALA A 822 14.93 10.66 -34.39
N ASP A 823 13.60 10.62 -34.51
CA ASP A 823 12.79 11.84 -34.43
C ASP A 823 12.68 12.36 -33.00
N CYS A 824 12.68 11.45 -32.02
CA CYS A 824 12.70 11.81 -30.61
C CYS A 824 13.99 12.54 -30.23
N GLU A 825 15.15 12.04 -30.70
CA GLU A 825 16.44 12.70 -30.48
C GLU A 825 16.52 14.06 -31.19
N LYS A 826 16.10 14.15 -32.45
CA LYS A 826 16.03 15.42 -33.19
C LYS A 826 15.12 16.45 -32.51
N LEU A 827 13.99 16.01 -31.97
CA LEU A 827 13.08 16.89 -31.22
C LEU A 827 13.70 17.34 -29.89
N ILE A 828 14.41 16.47 -29.18
CA ILE A 828 15.13 16.85 -27.96
C ILE A 828 16.16 17.94 -28.26
N GLU A 829 16.97 17.75 -29.31
CA GLU A 829 18.03 18.67 -29.70
C GLU A 829 17.45 20.04 -30.09
N ARG A 830 16.45 20.05 -30.98
CA ARG A 830 15.77 21.28 -31.43
C ARG A 830 15.09 22.04 -30.28
N VAL A 831 14.42 21.33 -29.37
CA VAL A 831 13.75 21.97 -28.23
C VAL A 831 14.79 22.48 -27.23
N THR A 832 15.95 21.82 -27.10
CA THR A 832 17.05 22.28 -26.24
C THR A 832 17.66 23.58 -26.79
N GLU A 833 17.91 23.66 -28.10
CA GLU A 833 18.39 24.89 -28.73
C GLU A 833 17.42 26.07 -28.52
N MET A 834 16.11 25.82 -28.61
CA MET A 834 15.08 26.85 -28.35
C MET A 834 15.04 27.31 -26.89
N VAL A 835 15.51 26.48 -25.95
CA VAL A 835 15.66 26.86 -24.54
C VAL A 835 16.94 27.69 -24.32
N GLU A 836 17.97 27.48 -25.14
CA GLU A 836 19.29 28.09 -25.00
C GLU A 836 19.48 29.39 -25.82
N GLU A 837 18.61 29.70 -26.80
CA GLU A 837 18.68 30.96 -27.54
C GLU A 837 18.40 32.21 -26.65
N PRO A 838 19.30 33.21 -26.61
CA PRO A 838 19.08 34.43 -25.83
C PRO A 838 17.98 35.28 -26.46
N ARG A 839 17.01 35.74 -25.65
CA ARG A 839 15.96 36.69 -26.08
C ARG A 839 16.60 37.94 -26.68
N LYS A 840 16.55 38.10 -28.00
CA LYS A 840 16.78 39.39 -28.65
C LYS A 840 15.59 40.28 -28.33
N GLU A 841 15.82 41.29 -27.50
CA GLU A 841 14.88 42.39 -27.30
C GLU A 841 14.71 43.14 -28.63
N GLU A 842 13.51 43.06 -29.22
CA GLU A 842 13.08 44.00 -30.27
C GLU A 842 12.38 45.20 -29.60
N LYS A 843 12.81 46.38 -30.05
CA LYS A 843 12.38 47.72 -29.63
C LYS A 843 10.93 48.04 -29.98
#